data_AF-A0A7Y9GKP6-F1
#
_entry.id   AF-A0A7Y9GKP6-F1
#
_cell.length_a   1.000
_cell.length_b   1.000
_cell.length_c   1.000
_cell.angle_alpha   90.00
_cell.angle_beta   90.00
_cell.angle_gamma   90.00
#
_symmetry.space_group_name_H-M   'P 1'
#
loop_
_entity.id
_entity.type
_entity.pdbx_description
1 polymer ?
#
loop_
_entity_poly.entity_id
_entity_poly.type
_entity_poly.pdbx_seq_one_letter_code
_entity_poly.pdbx_strand_id
1 'polypeptide(L)'
;MTESPPSPESEEICALWRSFDDPPDEARPRAWWHWMDGNIDRAGIVRDLTWLHAVGVRGAQLFDGGMGVPLVVPEPVRPGSDAWREALDVASVTAADLGIELAVATSSGWSASGGPWVEPADAMKKVVWSELVLDGGAPVDVELPPLPSVAGLFQDSPRWGTPPREPWAADWRVLALPAASEHEPLAPVRVTGSAPIDDPAILVDGSFGATLALPRDPDGTSSAWIEQDFDEPVTVRSVTVGLPGPGGFGAAPPADAVLQASGDGVSYRDVVTLPPSTVPARTAAFPPVTARRFRLLLTGGSAAAALPPVADGVRLPPVLRPSDTFLVTEFALRTAARVHHAEVKAGFGVVPDYHAVDTPAGSDAAAVTPSDVHDVTALVVSGRLQWDAPPGRWRVVRLGASLTGQMNGPASEDSTGLEVDKLDGARVSAYLRTHLDRFAPGRFDALLSDSIEAGAQNWTDDLLEHFRRRRGYDPTPWLPVLTGLVVGGAEASDRFLYDYRRTIAELLADEYYGTLAAEAHARGMTYYAEALEDRRPQLGDDLAMRSHADIPMGAMWTFDPDRGPMPTYVADLKGAASVSHVHGKRWTGAEAFTSFDRPWASSPRSLKHVADLQLALGVTRFCIHTSPHQPLAAPPPGVALAPFLGQAFTVNETWADMAKPWIDYLARCSAVLSAGEPAVDIAVFVGEEAPVTGLFADAYDVSVPPWFDFDYVGADGMAALSVEDGMIRSAGARYALLYLGGSSRRMTLGTLRRIATLLDGGATVVGVRPERSPSLADGDDEFARLSDVIWGHPRSRGRVIATTDLASALRELGIVPWLEVEGPPARTVARLVGGRRVTFVANPGGHDVHIRFAVPAEVGALEVWDPVLVRRIDLAEAGTVRGRRTFELDLPAFGSVFLAPATASPGARADAASAVSRPVEARWTLILPGRPAIAVPHGPVLWTELDDDARGFSGVAAYRGEFDLAKPEAGTAVWLDLGDVRDIARVRLNDVDCGVAWTAPFRVDVSSAVRPEGNVLEVDVATPWRNRLIREAAAPWGDVFAPMTRVFEPTAAPLPAGLAGPVAVLLENRA
;
A
#
# COMPACT_ATOMS: atom_id res chain seq x y z
N MET A 1 43.37 -26.21 29.41
CA MET A 1 42.66 -24.98 29.79
C MET A 1 41.20 -25.28 29.59
N THR A 2 40.40 -25.31 30.65
CA THR A 2 38.96 -25.47 30.57
C THR A 2 38.38 -24.11 30.20
N GLU A 3 37.90 -23.96 28.96
CA GLU A 3 37.15 -22.77 28.57
C GLU A 3 35.91 -22.64 29.46
N SER A 4 35.73 -21.46 30.05
CA SER A 4 34.50 -21.12 30.76
C SER A 4 33.31 -21.20 29.77
N PRO A 5 32.13 -21.66 30.20
CA PRO A 5 30.96 -21.65 29.34
C PRO A 5 30.66 -20.21 28.85
N PRO A 6 30.20 -20.04 27.59
CA PRO A 6 29.83 -18.74 27.06
C PRO A 6 28.74 -18.08 27.92
N SER A 7 28.69 -16.74 27.94
CA SER A 7 27.60 -16.04 28.62
C SER A 7 26.26 -16.32 27.93
N PRO A 8 25.11 -16.21 28.62
CA PRO A 8 23.79 -16.40 28.02
C PRO A 8 23.56 -15.51 26.78
N GLU A 9 24.04 -14.27 26.81
CA GLU A 9 23.98 -13.35 25.65
C GLU A 9 24.77 -13.88 24.45
N SER A 10 25.97 -14.45 24.67
CA SER A 10 26.77 -15.08 23.62
C SER A 10 26.14 -16.36 23.07
N GLU A 11 25.39 -17.09 23.91
CA GLU A 11 24.62 -18.27 23.48
C GLU A 11 23.46 -17.89 22.55
N GLU A 12 22.77 -16.78 22.81
CA GLU A 12 21.69 -16.28 21.92
C GLU A 12 22.22 -15.83 20.56
N ILE A 13 23.36 -15.15 20.48
CA ILE A 13 23.98 -14.78 19.20
C ILE A 13 24.48 -16.02 18.44
N CYS A 14 25.03 -17.02 19.14
CA CYS A 14 25.37 -18.30 18.52
C CYS A 14 24.13 -19.06 18.02
N ALA A 15 23.01 -19.01 18.74
CA ALA A 15 21.74 -19.56 18.28
C ALA A 15 21.20 -18.83 17.05
N LEU A 16 21.30 -17.50 17.04
CA LEU A 16 20.93 -16.67 15.90
C LEU A 16 21.76 -17.00 14.66
N TRP A 17 23.07 -17.22 14.80
CA TRP A 17 23.92 -17.66 13.69
C TRP A 17 23.46 -19.00 13.11
N ARG A 18 23.03 -19.97 13.94
CA ARG A 18 22.50 -21.25 13.44
C ARG A 18 21.22 -21.05 12.62
N SER A 19 20.31 -20.19 13.08
CA SER A 19 19.11 -19.80 12.31
C SER A 19 19.44 -18.96 11.08
N PHE A 20 20.59 -18.30 11.03
CA PHE A 20 21.06 -17.60 9.84
C PHE A 20 21.68 -18.57 8.82
N ASP A 21 22.44 -19.55 9.26
CA ASP A 21 23.04 -20.57 8.38
C ASP A 21 21.96 -21.46 7.75
N ASP A 22 21.05 -21.97 8.59
CA ASP A 22 19.91 -22.81 8.22
C ASP A 22 18.59 -22.18 8.70
N PRO A 23 17.93 -21.34 7.88
CA PRO A 23 16.75 -20.60 8.31
C PRO A 23 15.55 -21.51 8.54
N PRO A 24 14.83 -21.32 9.66
CA PRO A 24 13.66 -22.13 9.99
C PRO A 24 12.53 -21.89 9.00
N ASP A 25 11.65 -22.88 8.84
CA ASP A 25 10.55 -22.83 7.87
C ASP A 25 9.60 -21.64 8.08
N GLU A 26 9.41 -21.21 9.34
CA GLU A 26 8.60 -20.03 9.63
C GLU A 26 9.17 -18.75 9.01
N ALA A 27 10.50 -18.61 8.86
CA ALA A 27 11.12 -17.43 8.28
C ALA A 27 11.09 -17.43 6.74
N ARG A 28 10.66 -18.52 6.11
CA ARG A 28 10.64 -18.66 4.65
C ARG A 28 9.52 -17.82 4.02
N PRO A 29 9.72 -17.30 2.79
CA PRO A 29 8.68 -16.58 2.06
C PRO A 29 7.40 -17.39 1.81
N ARG A 30 6.32 -16.66 1.56
CA ARG A 30 5.04 -17.10 0.99
C ARG A 30 4.96 -16.62 -0.46
N ALA A 31 3.99 -17.10 -1.22
CA ALA A 31 3.67 -16.59 -2.56
C ALA A 31 2.16 -16.39 -2.72
N TRP A 32 1.76 -15.32 -3.42
CA TRP A 32 0.37 -15.18 -3.88
C TRP A 32 0.14 -16.14 -5.04
N TRP A 33 -0.88 -16.97 -4.93
CA TRP A 33 -1.17 -18.08 -5.84
C TRP A 33 -2.54 -17.88 -6.47
N HIS A 34 -2.54 -17.18 -7.60
CA HIS A 34 -3.75 -16.80 -8.31
C HIS A 34 -4.23 -17.91 -9.26
N TRP A 35 -5.47 -18.33 -9.11
CA TRP A 35 -6.20 -19.17 -10.03
C TRP A 35 -6.98 -18.29 -11.02
N MET A 36 -6.47 -18.18 -12.25
CA MET A 36 -6.95 -17.19 -13.21
C MET A 36 -8.02 -17.74 -14.15
N ASP A 37 -9.21 -17.12 -14.14
CA ASP A 37 -10.29 -17.34 -15.11
C ASP A 37 -10.71 -18.83 -15.23
N GLY A 38 -10.63 -19.58 -14.12
CA GLY A 38 -10.97 -21.00 -14.05
C GLY A 38 -9.99 -21.94 -14.75
N ASN A 39 -8.80 -21.45 -15.16
CA ASN A 39 -7.73 -22.26 -15.71
C ASN A 39 -7.03 -23.03 -14.59
N ILE A 40 -7.66 -24.11 -14.13
CA ILE A 40 -7.19 -24.92 -13.00
C ILE A 40 -7.11 -26.38 -13.42
N ASP A 41 -6.00 -27.04 -13.11
CA ASP A 41 -5.89 -28.51 -13.21
C ASP A 41 -5.08 -29.14 -12.08
N ARG A 42 -5.45 -30.38 -11.72
CA ARG A 42 -4.87 -31.08 -10.56
C ARG A 42 -3.37 -31.27 -10.67
N ALA A 43 -2.85 -31.58 -11.85
CA ALA A 43 -1.44 -31.91 -12.04
C ALA A 43 -0.58 -30.63 -12.00
N GLY A 44 -1.09 -29.52 -12.51
CA GLY A 44 -0.50 -28.20 -12.35
C GLY A 44 -0.44 -27.78 -10.87
N ILE A 45 -1.50 -28.02 -10.08
CA ILE A 45 -1.51 -27.70 -8.64
C ILE A 45 -0.38 -28.42 -7.92
N VAL A 46 -0.25 -29.73 -8.13
CA VAL A 46 0.80 -30.53 -7.50
C VAL A 46 2.19 -30.04 -7.93
N ARG A 47 2.35 -29.74 -9.23
CA ARG A 47 3.60 -29.24 -9.80
C ARG A 47 4.01 -27.89 -9.20
N ASP A 48 3.07 -26.95 -9.10
CA ASP A 48 3.31 -25.61 -8.55
C ASP A 48 3.76 -25.69 -7.09
N LEU A 49 2.99 -26.38 -6.25
CA LEU A 49 3.30 -26.51 -4.82
C LEU A 49 4.61 -27.29 -4.57
N THR A 50 4.86 -28.35 -5.35
CA THR A 50 6.12 -29.11 -5.27
C THR A 50 7.31 -28.22 -5.63
N TRP A 51 7.19 -27.40 -6.68
CA TRP A 51 8.23 -26.47 -7.08
C TRP A 51 8.46 -25.39 -6.02
N LEU A 52 7.39 -24.75 -5.52
CA LEU A 52 7.45 -23.75 -4.44
C LEU A 52 8.17 -24.33 -3.21
N HIS A 53 7.79 -25.53 -2.77
CA HIS A 53 8.47 -26.21 -1.67
C HIS A 53 9.96 -26.46 -1.97
N ALA A 54 10.28 -26.95 -3.17
CA ALA A 54 11.64 -27.29 -3.59
C ALA A 54 12.57 -26.06 -3.63
N VAL A 55 12.05 -24.90 -4.05
CA VAL A 55 12.82 -23.65 -4.03
C VAL A 55 12.85 -22.99 -2.64
N GLY A 56 12.11 -23.52 -1.66
CA GLY A 56 12.18 -23.10 -0.27
C GLY A 56 11.08 -22.12 0.17
N VAL A 57 9.99 -21.99 -0.59
CA VAL A 57 8.77 -21.29 -0.16
C VAL A 57 7.99 -22.19 0.80
N ARG A 58 7.31 -21.60 1.79
CA ARG A 58 6.55 -22.32 2.83
C ARG A 58 5.12 -21.83 3.02
N GLY A 59 4.59 -21.07 2.05
CA GLY A 59 3.16 -20.81 2.02
C GLY A 59 2.66 -20.33 0.67
N ALA A 60 1.39 -20.57 0.40
CA ALA A 60 0.67 -20.15 -0.80
C ALA A 60 -0.64 -19.47 -0.37
N GLN A 61 -0.90 -18.28 -0.88
CA GLN A 61 -2.10 -17.50 -0.55
C GLN A 61 -3.01 -17.51 -1.78
N LEU A 62 -4.12 -18.24 -1.69
CA LEU A 62 -4.97 -18.55 -2.84
C LEU A 62 -5.96 -17.42 -3.13
N PHE A 63 -6.04 -17.07 -4.42
CA PHE A 63 -7.01 -16.13 -4.99
C PHE A 63 -7.73 -16.76 -6.18
N ASP A 64 -9.05 -16.59 -6.28
CA ASP A 64 -9.83 -16.94 -7.48
C ASP A 64 -10.04 -15.66 -8.31
N GLY A 65 -9.13 -15.36 -9.23
CA GLY A 65 -9.11 -14.12 -10.01
C GLY A 65 -9.77 -14.23 -11.38
N GLY A 66 -10.35 -13.12 -11.88
CA GLY A 66 -10.96 -13.05 -13.22
C GLY A 66 -10.52 -11.82 -13.99
N MET A 67 -9.59 -11.96 -14.94
CA MET A 67 -9.07 -10.85 -15.75
C MET A 67 -9.04 -11.16 -17.26
N GLY A 68 -9.81 -12.16 -17.70
CA GLY A 68 -9.95 -12.49 -19.12
C GLY A 68 -8.76 -13.25 -19.71
N VAL A 69 -8.04 -14.03 -18.90
CA VAL A 69 -7.02 -14.97 -19.39
C VAL A 69 -7.71 -16.01 -20.30
N PRO A 70 -7.22 -16.24 -21.53
CA PRO A 70 -7.80 -17.25 -22.42
C PRO A 70 -7.81 -18.64 -21.79
N LEU A 71 -8.89 -19.38 -22.00
CA LEU A 71 -9.05 -20.73 -21.47
C LEU A 71 -8.05 -21.70 -22.16
N VAL A 72 -7.23 -22.37 -21.35
CA VAL A 72 -6.25 -23.40 -21.78
C VAL A 72 -6.65 -24.81 -21.34
N VAL A 73 -7.59 -24.92 -20.40
CA VAL A 73 -8.20 -26.18 -19.96
C VAL A 73 -9.48 -26.47 -20.76
N PRO A 74 -9.99 -27.72 -20.78
CA PRO A 74 -11.19 -28.05 -21.57
C PRO A 74 -12.45 -27.26 -21.15
N GLU A 75 -12.64 -27.05 -19.85
CA GLU A 75 -13.76 -26.30 -19.28
C GLU A 75 -13.27 -25.46 -18.08
N PRO A 76 -13.80 -24.24 -17.86
CA PRO A 76 -13.41 -23.42 -16.73
C PRO A 76 -13.88 -24.03 -15.41
N VAL A 77 -12.98 -24.15 -14.46
CA VAL A 77 -13.27 -24.60 -13.09
C VAL A 77 -13.83 -23.41 -12.30
N ARG A 78 -15.14 -23.46 -12.00
CA ARG A 78 -15.86 -22.34 -11.38
C ARG A 78 -15.86 -22.41 -9.85
N PRO A 79 -15.64 -21.29 -9.14
CA PRO A 79 -15.69 -21.26 -7.68
C PRO A 79 -16.99 -21.83 -7.08
N GLY A 80 -16.88 -22.82 -6.21
CA GLY A 80 -18.00 -23.53 -5.58
C GLY A 80 -18.54 -24.75 -6.34
N SER A 81 -18.07 -25.02 -7.56
CA SER A 81 -18.38 -26.26 -8.31
C SER A 81 -17.69 -27.50 -7.71
N ASP A 82 -18.12 -28.70 -8.08
CA ASP A 82 -17.48 -29.95 -7.63
C ASP A 82 -16.03 -30.06 -8.11
N ALA A 83 -15.74 -29.64 -9.35
CA ALA A 83 -14.39 -29.59 -9.89
C ALA A 83 -13.48 -28.63 -9.09
N TRP A 84 -14.03 -27.50 -8.62
CA TRP A 84 -13.28 -26.55 -7.80
C TRP A 84 -13.03 -27.08 -6.39
N ARG A 85 -14.03 -27.70 -5.75
CA ARG A 85 -13.85 -28.36 -4.44
C ARG A 85 -12.79 -29.45 -4.49
N GLU A 86 -12.76 -30.20 -5.58
CA GLU A 86 -11.77 -31.24 -5.82
C GLU A 86 -10.37 -30.66 -6.07
N ALA A 87 -10.26 -29.54 -6.79
CA ALA A 87 -9.00 -28.80 -6.94
C ALA A 87 -8.49 -28.30 -5.57
N LEU A 88 -9.37 -27.79 -4.72
CA LEU A 88 -9.04 -27.40 -3.35
C LEU A 88 -8.58 -28.59 -2.50
N ASP A 89 -9.22 -29.76 -2.63
CA ASP A 89 -8.76 -30.98 -1.94
C ASP A 89 -7.34 -31.36 -2.35
N VAL A 90 -7.04 -31.31 -3.66
CA VAL A 90 -5.68 -31.57 -4.17
C VAL A 90 -4.69 -30.54 -3.61
N ALA A 91 -5.05 -29.26 -3.62
CA ALA A 91 -4.19 -28.19 -3.10
C ALA A 91 -3.93 -28.36 -1.60
N SER A 92 -4.97 -28.58 -0.80
CA SER A 92 -4.89 -28.73 0.65
C SER A 92 -4.09 -29.98 1.05
N VAL A 93 -4.34 -31.14 0.44
CA VAL A 93 -3.57 -32.37 0.70
C VAL A 93 -2.11 -32.20 0.32
N THR A 94 -1.83 -31.63 -0.86
CA THR A 94 -0.46 -31.42 -1.32
C THR A 94 0.29 -30.43 -0.43
N ALA A 95 -0.37 -29.33 -0.03
CA ALA A 95 0.21 -28.35 0.86
C ALA A 95 0.54 -28.96 2.24
N ALA A 96 -0.39 -29.75 2.82
CA ALA A 96 -0.17 -30.45 4.07
C ALA A 96 0.99 -31.47 3.99
N ASP A 97 1.06 -32.26 2.92
CA ASP A 97 2.14 -33.23 2.70
C ASP A 97 3.52 -32.57 2.56
N LEU A 98 3.56 -31.33 2.04
CA LEU A 98 4.79 -30.54 1.86
C LEU A 98 5.10 -29.59 3.02
N GLY A 99 4.21 -29.44 4.00
CA GLY A 99 4.34 -28.44 5.06
C GLY A 99 4.26 -26.98 4.56
N ILE A 100 3.46 -26.74 3.52
CA ILE A 100 3.15 -25.39 3.01
C ILE A 100 1.91 -24.86 3.73
N GLU A 101 2.02 -23.67 4.32
CA GLU A 101 0.88 -22.91 4.85
C GLU A 101 -0.04 -22.48 3.71
N LEU A 102 -1.32 -22.85 3.78
CA LEU A 102 -2.31 -22.46 2.77
C LEU A 102 -3.22 -21.36 3.32
N ALA A 103 -3.22 -20.18 2.68
CA ALA A 103 -4.10 -19.08 3.02
C ALA A 103 -5.18 -18.85 1.96
N VAL A 104 -6.28 -18.20 2.34
CA VAL A 104 -7.36 -17.79 1.44
C VAL A 104 -7.65 -16.31 1.60
N ALA A 105 -7.95 -15.62 0.50
CA ALA A 105 -8.38 -14.23 0.52
C ALA A 105 -9.79 -14.06 1.10
N THR A 106 -10.13 -12.86 1.60
CA THR A 106 -11.46 -12.56 2.16
C THR A 106 -12.59 -12.51 1.13
N SER A 107 -12.29 -12.54 -0.16
CA SER A 107 -13.29 -12.59 -1.24
C SER A 107 -12.81 -13.40 -2.45
N SER A 108 -13.74 -13.77 -3.33
CA SER A 108 -13.39 -14.09 -4.72
C SER A 108 -12.86 -12.82 -5.42
N GLY A 109 -11.99 -12.97 -6.41
CA GLY A 109 -11.07 -11.91 -6.81
C GLY A 109 -9.96 -11.79 -5.77
N TRP A 110 -9.62 -10.55 -5.38
CA TRP A 110 -8.68 -10.30 -4.29
C TRP A 110 -9.18 -9.28 -3.27
N SER A 111 -9.98 -8.29 -3.68
CA SER A 111 -10.50 -7.26 -2.77
C SER A 111 -11.99 -6.96 -2.98
N ALA A 112 -12.78 -6.67 -1.92
CA ALA A 112 -12.43 -6.78 -0.50
C ALA A 112 -13.22 -7.91 0.19
N SER A 113 -14.55 -7.79 0.21
CA SER A 113 -15.48 -8.73 0.85
C SER A 113 -16.88 -8.61 0.24
N GLY A 114 -16.95 -8.81 -1.07
CA GLY A 114 -18.19 -8.88 -1.84
C GLY A 114 -18.47 -10.27 -2.39
N GLY A 115 -19.73 -10.52 -2.74
CA GLY A 115 -20.14 -11.79 -3.32
C GLY A 115 -21.62 -11.81 -3.70
N PRO A 116 -22.06 -12.72 -4.59
CA PRO A 116 -23.42 -12.76 -5.11
C PRO A 116 -24.49 -13.05 -4.04
N TRP A 117 -24.09 -13.48 -2.84
CA TRP A 117 -24.98 -13.71 -1.69
C TRP A 117 -25.16 -12.49 -0.79
N VAL A 118 -24.50 -11.36 -1.08
CA VAL A 118 -24.70 -10.11 -0.32
C VAL A 118 -25.96 -9.43 -0.85
N GLU A 119 -27.01 -9.47 -0.04
CA GLU A 119 -28.27 -8.80 -0.33
C GLU A 119 -28.13 -7.27 -0.24
N PRO A 120 -28.95 -6.49 -0.97
CA PRO A 120 -28.94 -5.02 -0.89
C PRO A 120 -28.97 -4.46 0.54
N ALA A 121 -29.76 -5.07 1.44
CA ALA A 121 -29.85 -4.64 2.84
C ALA A 121 -28.53 -4.83 3.61
N ASP A 122 -27.68 -5.77 3.21
CA ASP A 122 -26.42 -6.10 3.87
C ASP A 122 -25.19 -5.49 3.17
N ALA A 123 -25.39 -4.76 2.08
CA ALA A 123 -24.33 -4.16 1.29
C ALA A 123 -23.87 -2.79 1.84
N MET A 124 -22.77 -2.26 1.31
CA MET A 124 -22.31 -0.89 1.60
C MET A 124 -23.32 0.18 1.20
N LYS A 125 -23.50 1.17 2.08
CA LYS A 125 -24.53 2.22 1.94
C LYS A 125 -23.96 3.63 2.01
N LYS A 126 -24.67 4.56 1.38
CA LYS A 126 -24.42 5.99 1.44
C LYS A 126 -25.63 6.73 2.00
N VAL A 127 -25.42 7.83 2.70
CA VAL A 127 -26.50 8.75 3.09
C VAL A 127 -27.11 9.38 1.83
N VAL A 128 -28.43 9.49 1.78
CA VAL A 128 -29.18 10.22 0.75
C VAL A 128 -30.25 11.08 1.40
N TRP A 129 -30.75 12.08 0.67
CA TRP A 129 -31.80 12.93 1.21
C TRP A 129 -32.77 13.42 0.17
N SER A 130 -33.93 13.86 0.65
CA SER A 130 -34.87 14.68 -0.11
C SER A 130 -35.38 15.82 0.78
N GLU A 131 -35.75 16.93 0.15
CA GLU A 131 -36.17 18.14 0.87
C GLU A 131 -37.57 18.58 0.43
N LEU A 132 -38.33 19.12 1.38
CA LEU A 132 -39.62 19.77 1.16
C LEU A 132 -39.70 21.04 1.99
N VAL A 133 -40.12 22.16 1.39
CA VAL A 133 -40.43 23.39 2.12
C VAL A 133 -41.94 23.53 2.28
N LEU A 134 -42.40 23.79 3.51
CA LEU A 134 -43.82 23.96 3.85
C LEU A 134 -44.04 25.16 4.77
N ASP A 135 -45.28 25.65 4.80
CA ASP A 135 -45.71 26.70 5.73
C ASP A 135 -46.39 26.06 6.95
N GLY A 136 -45.97 26.45 8.15
CA GLY A 136 -46.54 26.02 9.42
C GLY A 136 -47.62 26.98 9.94
N GLY A 137 -48.13 26.71 11.14
CA GLY A 137 -49.27 27.41 11.75
C GLY A 137 -50.63 26.74 11.52
N ALA A 138 -50.63 25.58 10.85
CA ALA A 138 -51.76 24.67 10.72
C ALA A 138 -51.25 23.22 10.69
N PRO A 139 -52.10 22.21 11.00
CA PRO A 139 -51.74 20.81 10.81
C PRO A 139 -51.34 20.55 9.36
N VAL A 140 -50.17 19.93 9.17
CA VAL A 140 -49.70 19.48 7.86
C VAL A 140 -49.85 17.96 7.74
N ASP A 141 -50.40 17.52 6.61
CA ASP A 141 -50.42 16.12 6.17
C ASP A 141 -49.94 16.09 4.72
N VAL A 142 -48.64 15.89 4.54
CA VAL A 142 -47.98 15.99 3.24
C VAL A 142 -47.19 14.71 2.95
N GLU A 143 -47.24 14.27 1.70
CA GLU A 143 -46.37 13.19 1.23
C GLU A 143 -44.95 13.71 1.12
N LEU A 144 -44.00 13.02 1.75
CA LEU A 144 -42.59 13.38 1.64
C LEU A 144 -42.06 12.93 0.28
N PRO A 145 -41.21 13.73 -0.39
CA PRO A 145 -40.53 13.30 -1.59
C PRO A 145 -39.80 11.96 -1.37
N PRO A 146 -39.71 11.11 -2.41
CA PRO A 146 -38.99 9.85 -2.32
C PRO A 146 -37.49 10.10 -2.14
N LEU A 147 -36.83 9.19 -1.42
CA LEU A 147 -35.37 9.19 -1.32
C LEU A 147 -34.74 8.69 -2.63
N PRO A 148 -33.59 9.25 -3.05
CA PRO A 148 -32.77 8.68 -4.11
C PRO A 148 -32.39 7.23 -3.81
N SER A 149 -32.76 6.33 -4.71
CA SER A 149 -32.59 4.87 -4.55
C SER A 149 -31.57 4.25 -5.51
N VAL A 150 -30.86 5.10 -6.27
CA VAL A 150 -29.87 4.69 -7.27
C VAL A 150 -28.57 4.25 -6.60
N ALA A 151 -28.03 3.11 -7.04
CA ALA A 151 -26.70 2.64 -6.64
C ALA A 151 -25.61 3.53 -7.26
N GLY A 152 -24.75 4.09 -6.42
CA GLY A 152 -23.71 5.05 -6.80
C GLY A 152 -23.15 5.79 -5.60
N LEU A 153 -22.26 6.77 -5.82
CA LEU A 153 -21.54 7.44 -4.72
C LEU A 153 -22.25 8.67 -4.15
N PHE A 154 -23.19 9.29 -4.87
CA PHE A 154 -23.85 10.51 -4.39
C PHE A 154 -25.28 10.65 -4.93
N GLN A 155 -26.26 10.88 -4.05
CA GLN A 155 -27.68 11.00 -4.39
C GLN A 155 -28.17 9.96 -5.41
N ASP A 156 -28.79 10.42 -6.50
CA ASP A 156 -29.28 9.69 -7.65
C ASP A 156 -28.25 9.59 -8.79
N SER A 157 -26.98 9.95 -8.54
CA SER A 157 -25.89 9.77 -9.51
C SER A 157 -25.50 8.29 -9.63
N PRO A 158 -25.65 7.66 -10.81
CA PRO A 158 -25.36 6.26 -11.00
C PRO A 158 -23.85 5.97 -10.97
N ARG A 159 -23.48 4.77 -10.51
CA ARG A 159 -22.09 4.31 -10.59
C ARG A 159 -21.68 4.08 -12.05
N TRP A 160 -20.58 4.70 -12.48
CA TRP A 160 -20.08 4.54 -13.83
C TRP A 160 -19.65 3.11 -14.13
N GLY A 161 -19.89 2.65 -15.36
CA GLY A 161 -19.40 1.35 -15.85
C GLY A 161 -20.01 0.12 -15.15
N THR A 162 -21.05 0.31 -14.34
CA THR A 162 -21.75 -0.76 -13.64
C THR A 162 -23.17 -0.88 -14.22
N PRO A 163 -23.70 -2.09 -14.47
CA PRO A 163 -25.08 -2.25 -14.90
C PRO A 163 -26.07 -1.60 -13.90
N PRO A 164 -27.21 -1.06 -14.38
CA PRO A 164 -28.27 -0.59 -13.50
C PRO A 164 -28.71 -1.69 -12.54
N ARG A 165 -28.96 -1.31 -11.29
CA ARG A 165 -29.43 -2.22 -10.25
C ARG A 165 -30.85 -1.89 -9.83
N GLU A 166 -31.49 -2.85 -9.19
CA GLU A 166 -32.77 -2.62 -8.54
C GLU A 166 -32.64 -1.46 -7.55
N PRO A 167 -33.55 -0.46 -7.61
CA PRO A 167 -33.52 0.65 -6.69
C PRO A 167 -33.70 0.17 -5.25
N TRP A 168 -32.85 0.67 -4.34
CA TRP A 168 -32.96 0.37 -2.92
C TRP A 168 -32.72 1.65 -2.11
N ALA A 169 -33.63 1.91 -1.17
CA ALA A 169 -33.47 2.98 -0.19
C ALA A 169 -34.11 2.59 1.14
N ALA A 170 -33.54 3.09 2.23
CA ALA A 170 -34.06 2.96 3.58
C ALA A 170 -34.19 4.33 4.26
N ASP A 171 -35.27 4.54 5.01
CA ASP A 171 -35.46 5.74 5.83
C ASP A 171 -34.51 5.74 7.03
N TRP A 172 -34.01 6.93 7.40
CA TRP A 172 -33.15 7.10 8.57
C TRP A 172 -33.71 8.11 9.57
N ARG A 173 -33.86 9.38 9.17
CA ARG A 173 -34.36 10.46 10.02
C ARG A 173 -35.11 11.49 9.19
N VAL A 174 -36.13 12.10 9.78
CA VAL A 174 -36.83 13.25 9.18
C VAL A 174 -36.71 14.43 10.12
N LEU A 175 -36.05 15.49 9.64
CA LEU A 175 -35.71 16.66 10.42
C LEU A 175 -36.44 17.87 9.86
N ALA A 176 -36.99 18.71 10.73
CA ALA A 176 -37.56 20.01 10.36
C ALA A 176 -36.70 21.14 10.93
N LEU A 177 -36.35 22.10 10.10
CA LEU A 177 -35.60 23.30 10.48
C LEU A 177 -36.20 24.55 9.82
N PRO A 178 -35.95 25.77 10.34
CA PRO A 178 -36.42 27.00 9.71
C PRO A 178 -35.95 27.11 8.26
N ALA A 179 -36.86 27.39 7.33
CA ALA A 179 -36.51 27.59 5.92
C ALA A 179 -36.00 29.02 5.71
N ALA A 180 -34.85 29.14 5.03
CA ALA A 180 -34.27 30.41 4.59
C ALA A 180 -34.11 30.40 3.07
N SER A 181 -34.63 31.44 2.41
CA SER A 181 -34.54 31.60 0.94
C SER A 181 -33.11 31.62 0.42
N GLU A 182 -32.16 31.97 1.27
CA GLU A 182 -30.74 32.11 0.98
C GLU A 182 -30.09 30.76 0.65
N HIS A 183 -30.69 29.65 1.10
CA HIS A 183 -30.24 28.29 0.82
C HIS A 183 -30.69 27.75 -0.55
N GLU A 184 -31.68 28.39 -1.18
CA GLU A 184 -32.18 27.98 -2.49
C GLU A 184 -31.19 28.38 -3.60
N PRO A 185 -31.04 27.57 -4.67
CA PRO A 185 -30.29 27.97 -5.86
C PRO A 185 -30.83 29.27 -6.44
N LEU A 186 -29.92 30.16 -6.85
CA LEU A 186 -30.28 31.35 -7.61
C LEU A 186 -30.80 30.96 -8.99
N ALA A 187 -31.92 31.55 -9.41
CA ALA A 187 -32.48 31.35 -10.74
C ALA A 187 -31.83 32.33 -11.75
N PRO A 188 -31.02 31.86 -12.72
CA PRO A 188 -30.48 32.73 -13.75
C PRO A 188 -31.56 33.10 -14.77
N VAL A 189 -31.44 34.28 -15.38
CA VAL A 189 -32.33 34.67 -16.48
C VAL A 189 -31.93 34.06 -17.81
N ARG A 190 -30.65 33.67 -17.92
CA ARG A 190 -30.10 33.05 -19.12
C ARG A 190 -28.92 32.17 -18.76
N VAL A 191 -28.86 31.00 -19.39
CA VAL A 191 -27.70 30.10 -19.34
C VAL A 191 -27.14 29.94 -20.76
N THR A 192 -25.83 30.02 -20.90
CA THR A 192 -25.10 29.79 -22.16
C THR A 192 -23.87 28.94 -21.91
N GLY A 193 -23.34 28.25 -22.92
CA GLY A 193 -22.10 27.50 -22.78
C GLY A 193 -21.21 27.55 -24.03
N SER A 194 -20.08 26.87 -23.95
CA SER A 194 -19.21 26.58 -25.11
C SER A 194 -19.88 25.67 -26.15
N ALA A 195 -21.00 25.06 -25.80
CA ALA A 195 -21.93 24.31 -26.65
C ALA A 195 -23.39 24.68 -26.31
N PRO A 196 -24.38 24.35 -27.16
CA PRO A 196 -25.80 24.57 -26.86
C PRO A 196 -26.24 23.93 -25.53
N ILE A 197 -27.12 24.62 -24.80
CA ILE A 197 -27.68 24.20 -23.51
C ILE A 197 -29.19 24.07 -23.69
N ASP A 198 -29.68 22.83 -23.84
CA ASP A 198 -31.08 22.56 -24.20
C ASP A 198 -32.03 22.64 -22.99
N ASP A 199 -31.62 22.08 -21.84
CA ASP A 199 -32.37 22.12 -20.60
C ASP A 199 -31.53 22.70 -19.44
N PRO A 200 -31.58 24.02 -19.21
CA PRO A 200 -30.83 24.65 -18.13
C PRO A 200 -31.39 24.35 -16.74
N ALA A 201 -32.60 23.79 -16.62
CA ALA A 201 -33.22 23.51 -15.32
C ALA A 201 -32.46 22.42 -14.54
N ILE A 202 -31.86 21.46 -15.26
CA ILE A 202 -31.02 20.40 -14.70
C ILE A 202 -29.90 20.99 -13.82
N LEU A 203 -29.37 22.17 -14.15
CA LEU A 203 -28.24 22.75 -13.42
C LEU A 203 -28.60 23.23 -11.99
N VAL A 204 -29.89 23.30 -11.63
CA VAL A 204 -30.35 23.88 -10.37
C VAL A 204 -31.53 23.13 -9.74
N ASP A 205 -31.87 21.94 -10.24
CA ASP A 205 -33.01 21.15 -9.75
C ASP A 205 -32.68 20.29 -8.51
N GLY A 206 -31.40 20.19 -8.14
CA GLY A 206 -30.92 19.41 -7.00
C GLY A 206 -30.82 17.91 -7.27
N SER A 207 -31.00 17.46 -8.52
CA SER A 207 -30.82 16.08 -8.98
C SER A 207 -29.44 15.89 -9.61
N PHE A 208 -28.88 14.69 -9.42
CA PHE A 208 -27.61 14.26 -10.00
C PHE A 208 -27.79 13.10 -11.00
N GLY A 209 -29.04 12.79 -11.37
CA GLY A 209 -29.39 11.73 -12.30
C GLY A 209 -29.40 12.20 -13.77
N ALA A 210 -29.91 13.40 -14.05
CA ALA A 210 -29.93 13.97 -15.39
C ALA A 210 -28.63 14.72 -15.71
N THR A 211 -28.06 14.52 -16.90
CA THR A 211 -26.77 15.10 -17.29
C THR A 211 -26.88 16.02 -18.50
N LEU A 212 -26.20 17.15 -18.44
CA LEU A 212 -25.83 17.96 -19.60
C LEU A 212 -24.43 17.57 -20.09
N ALA A 213 -24.25 17.41 -21.40
CA ALA A 213 -22.97 17.04 -22.01
C ALA A 213 -22.34 18.20 -22.78
N LEU A 214 -21.07 18.50 -22.50
CA LEU A 214 -20.24 19.42 -23.27
C LEU A 214 -19.14 18.65 -24.00
N PRO A 215 -18.67 19.10 -25.18
CA PRO A 215 -17.59 18.41 -25.89
C PRO A 215 -16.29 18.35 -25.09
N ARG A 216 -15.62 17.19 -25.11
CA ARG A 216 -14.26 16.94 -24.61
C ARG A 216 -13.45 16.25 -25.70
N ASP A 217 -12.19 16.62 -25.83
CA ASP A 217 -11.23 15.90 -26.67
C ASP A 217 -10.85 14.58 -25.97
N PRO A 218 -11.17 13.40 -26.53
CA PRO A 218 -10.81 12.11 -25.92
C PRO A 218 -9.31 11.81 -25.97
N ASP A 219 -8.58 12.43 -26.91
CA ASP A 219 -7.19 12.13 -27.22
C ASP A 219 -6.23 13.22 -26.72
N GLY A 220 -6.76 14.40 -26.34
CA GLY A 220 -5.98 15.55 -25.92
C GLY A 220 -6.54 16.29 -24.71
N THR A 221 -5.86 17.38 -24.32
CA THR A 221 -6.37 18.31 -23.32
C THR A 221 -7.36 19.27 -23.95
N SER A 222 -8.53 19.42 -23.34
CA SER A 222 -9.58 20.33 -23.83
C SER A 222 -10.28 21.04 -22.68
N SER A 223 -11.03 22.08 -23.00
CA SER A 223 -11.83 22.83 -22.04
C SER A 223 -13.24 23.14 -22.58
N ALA A 224 -14.18 23.26 -21.65
CA ALA A 224 -15.56 23.65 -21.91
C ALA A 224 -16.07 24.57 -20.80
N TRP A 225 -17.14 25.33 -21.04
CA TRP A 225 -17.69 26.22 -20.01
C TRP A 225 -19.20 26.39 -20.08
N ILE A 226 -19.80 26.70 -18.91
CA ILE A 226 -21.21 27.07 -18.73
C ILE A 226 -21.27 28.40 -17.99
N GLU A 227 -22.15 29.30 -18.39
CA GLU A 227 -22.32 30.64 -17.82
C GLU A 227 -23.78 30.90 -17.45
N GLN A 228 -24.00 31.36 -16.21
CA GLN A 228 -25.26 31.87 -15.70
C GLN A 228 -25.22 33.40 -15.66
N ASP A 229 -26.21 34.03 -16.29
CA ASP A 229 -26.41 35.49 -16.36
C ASP A 229 -27.65 35.88 -15.54
N PHE A 230 -27.52 36.94 -14.76
CA PHE A 230 -28.56 37.48 -13.89
C PHE A 230 -29.01 38.87 -14.38
N ASP A 231 -30.24 39.25 -14.08
CA ASP A 231 -30.78 40.57 -14.46
C ASP A 231 -30.04 41.72 -13.75
N GLU A 232 -29.64 41.48 -12.50
CA GLU A 232 -28.88 42.40 -11.66
C GLU A 232 -27.68 41.68 -11.01
N PRO A 233 -26.66 42.43 -10.53
CA PRO A 233 -25.56 41.82 -9.79
C PRO A 233 -26.07 41.10 -8.53
N VAL A 234 -25.75 39.81 -8.41
CA VAL A 234 -26.11 38.97 -7.25
C VAL A 234 -24.87 38.68 -6.40
N THR A 235 -25.05 38.54 -5.09
CA THR A 235 -23.98 38.20 -4.15
C THR A 235 -23.99 36.71 -3.84
N VAL A 236 -23.01 35.97 -4.36
CA VAL A 236 -22.85 34.53 -4.18
C VAL A 236 -21.82 34.25 -3.07
N ARG A 237 -22.08 33.23 -2.26
CA ARG A 237 -21.17 32.74 -1.20
C ARG A 237 -20.78 31.28 -1.34
N SER A 238 -21.54 30.51 -2.12
CA SER A 238 -21.22 29.11 -2.38
C SER A 238 -21.68 28.65 -3.76
N VAL A 239 -21.03 27.60 -4.25
CA VAL A 239 -21.38 26.89 -5.48
C VAL A 239 -21.37 25.39 -5.21
N THR A 240 -22.34 24.67 -5.76
CA THR A 240 -22.30 23.21 -5.88
C THR A 240 -22.27 22.86 -7.36
N VAL A 241 -21.32 22.02 -7.76
CA VAL A 241 -21.24 21.49 -9.13
C VAL A 241 -21.34 19.98 -9.13
N GLY A 242 -22.12 19.45 -10.05
CA GLY A 242 -22.24 18.02 -10.29
C GLY A 242 -21.45 17.65 -11.53
N LEU A 243 -20.42 16.82 -11.37
CA LEU A 243 -19.46 16.44 -12.40
C LEU A 243 -19.25 14.91 -12.38
N PRO A 244 -20.27 14.10 -12.75
CA PRO A 244 -20.08 12.66 -12.90
C PRO A 244 -19.10 12.38 -14.04
N GLY A 245 -18.41 11.25 -13.97
CA GLY A 245 -17.46 10.88 -15.01
C GLY A 245 -16.99 9.44 -14.89
N PRO A 246 -16.23 8.97 -15.89
CA PRO A 246 -15.64 7.64 -15.84
C PRO A 246 -14.65 7.53 -14.67
N GLY A 247 -14.70 6.39 -13.98
CA GLY A 247 -13.82 6.09 -12.85
C GLY A 247 -13.15 4.72 -12.97
N GLY A 248 -12.07 4.51 -12.22
CA GLY A 248 -11.26 3.28 -12.19
C GLY A 248 -10.08 3.28 -13.16
N PHE A 249 -9.32 2.18 -13.19
CA PHE A 249 -8.10 2.06 -13.99
C PHE A 249 -8.30 2.34 -15.49
N GLY A 250 -7.41 3.14 -16.07
CA GLY A 250 -7.45 3.54 -17.49
C GLY A 250 -8.60 4.49 -17.89
N ALA A 251 -9.43 4.96 -16.96
CA ALA A 251 -10.46 5.96 -17.24
C ALA A 251 -9.87 7.36 -17.46
N ALA A 252 -10.55 8.17 -18.28
CA ALA A 252 -10.24 9.59 -18.40
C ALA A 252 -10.28 10.28 -17.03
N PRO A 253 -9.30 11.13 -16.68
CA PRO A 253 -9.24 11.75 -15.36
C PRO A 253 -10.45 12.66 -15.12
N PRO A 254 -10.92 12.79 -13.85
CA PRO A 254 -11.95 13.75 -13.50
C PRO A 254 -11.54 15.17 -13.90
N ALA A 255 -12.49 15.97 -14.39
CA ALA A 255 -12.21 17.31 -14.85
C ALA A 255 -11.80 18.24 -13.69
N ASP A 256 -10.88 19.15 -13.96
CA ASP A 256 -10.67 20.36 -13.18
C ASP A 256 -11.85 21.32 -13.39
N ALA A 257 -12.27 22.00 -12.33
CA ALA A 257 -13.36 22.95 -12.38
C ALA A 257 -12.98 24.27 -11.69
N VAL A 258 -13.26 25.39 -12.33
CA VAL A 258 -13.03 26.74 -11.79
C VAL A 258 -14.30 27.57 -11.92
N LEU A 259 -14.76 28.14 -10.82
CA LEU A 259 -15.79 29.17 -10.85
C LEU A 259 -15.14 30.51 -11.16
N GLN A 260 -15.66 31.21 -12.16
CA GLN A 260 -15.27 32.55 -12.55
C GLN A 260 -16.44 33.52 -12.41
N ALA A 261 -16.14 34.80 -12.19
CA ALA A 261 -17.15 35.86 -12.11
C ALA A 261 -16.81 37.04 -13.03
N SER A 262 -17.84 37.68 -13.58
CA SER A 262 -17.70 38.85 -14.45
C SER A 262 -18.83 39.88 -14.23
N GLY A 263 -18.45 41.16 -14.25
CA GLY A 263 -19.41 42.27 -14.23
C GLY A 263 -19.77 42.78 -15.64
N ASP A 264 -18.85 42.64 -16.60
CA ASP A 264 -18.98 43.16 -17.97
C ASP A 264 -19.25 42.05 -19.01
N GLY A 265 -19.06 40.78 -18.65
CA GLY A 265 -19.18 39.64 -19.54
C GLY A 265 -18.02 39.44 -20.50
N VAL A 266 -16.91 40.17 -20.30
CA VAL A 266 -15.70 40.09 -21.13
C VAL A 266 -14.51 39.71 -20.25
N SER A 267 -14.36 40.36 -19.11
CA SER A 267 -13.28 40.14 -18.15
C SER A 267 -13.74 39.17 -17.07
N TYR A 268 -13.14 37.99 -17.00
CA TYR A 268 -13.43 36.99 -15.97
C TYR A 268 -12.29 36.94 -14.97
N ARG A 269 -12.65 36.88 -13.69
CA ARG A 269 -11.71 36.56 -12.61
C ARG A 269 -12.08 35.22 -12.01
N ASP A 270 -11.08 34.43 -11.66
CA ASP A 270 -11.29 33.21 -10.90
C ASP A 270 -11.77 33.55 -9.49
N VAL A 271 -12.78 32.81 -9.03
CA VAL A 271 -13.37 32.95 -7.69
C VAL A 271 -12.88 31.82 -6.79
N VAL A 272 -13.03 30.58 -7.25
CA VAL A 272 -12.63 29.38 -6.50
C VAL A 272 -12.37 28.22 -7.45
N THR A 273 -11.38 27.39 -7.10
CA THR A 273 -11.12 26.11 -7.77
C THR A 273 -11.84 24.99 -7.03
N LEU A 274 -12.49 24.11 -7.78
CA LEU A 274 -13.11 22.87 -7.30
C LEU A 274 -12.26 21.70 -7.81
N PRO A 275 -11.27 21.24 -7.02
CA PRO A 275 -10.28 20.27 -7.48
C PRO A 275 -10.93 18.95 -7.94
N PRO A 276 -10.25 18.16 -8.80
CA PRO A 276 -10.68 16.83 -9.20
C PRO A 276 -11.07 15.97 -8.00
N SER A 277 -12.18 15.25 -8.12
CA SER A 277 -12.70 14.36 -7.10
C SER A 277 -13.33 13.14 -7.74
N THR A 278 -13.27 12.01 -7.04
CA THR A 278 -14.01 10.78 -7.37
C THR A 278 -15.50 10.89 -7.01
N VAL A 279 -15.87 11.87 -6.17
CA VAL A 279 -17.27 12.14 -5.85
C VAL A 279 -17.93 12.90 -7.02
N PRO A 280 -19.11 12.48 -7.49
CA PRO A 280 -19.83 13.14 -8.59
C PRO A 280 -20.29 14.59 -8.29
N ALA A 281 -20.11 15.08 -7.07
CA ALA A 281 -20.54 16.41 -6.65
C ALA A 281 -19.43 17.10 -5.84
N ARG A 282 -19.33 18.43 -6.00
CA ARG A 282 -18.30 19.26 -5.36
C ARG A 282 -18.90 20.59 -4.92
N THR A 283 -18.78 20.91 -3.64
CA THR A 283 -19.22 22.18 -3.07
C THR A 283 -18.04 23.05 -2.64
N ALA A 284 -18.06 24.32 -3.06
CA ALA A 284 -17.12 25.33 -2.57
C ALA A 284 -17.85 26.49 -1.89
N ALA A 285 -17.31 26.92 -0.75
CA ALA A 285 -17.70 28.15 -0.07
C ALA A 285 -16.56 29.16 -0.15
N PHE A 286 -16.90 30.44 -0.28
CA PHE A 286 -15.93 31.51 -0.50
C PHE A 286 -16.46 32.85 0.03
N PRO A 287 -15.57 33.84 0.26
CA PRO A 287 -16.00 35.19 0.62
C PRO A 287 -17.02 35.75 -0.39
N PRO A 288 -17.97 36.61 0.04
CA PRO A 288 -19.06 37.06 -0.82
C PRO A 288 -18.57 37.70 -2.12
N VAL A 289 -19.00 37.17 -3.26
CA VAL A 289 -18.69 37.72 -4.59
C VAL A 289 -19.94 38.27 -5.23
N THR A 290 -19.92 39.57 -5.50
CA THR A 290 -20.99 40.23 -6.27
C THR A 290 -20.59 40.34 -7.74
N ALA A 291 -21.39 39.75 -8.61
CA ALA A 291 -21.24 39.84 -10.05
C ALA A 291 -22.58 39.60 -10.76
N ARG A 292 -22.67 39.99 -12.03
CA ARG A 292 -23.84 39.72 -12.86
C ARG A 292 -23.76 38.36 -13.56
N ARG A 293 -22.54 37.90 -13.84
CA ARG A 293 -22.30 36.66 -14.57
C ARG A 293 -21.33 35.77 -13.82
N PHE A 294 -21.63 34.48 -13.80
CA PHE A 294 -20.81 33.45 -13.22
C PHE A 294 -20.60 32.32 -14.22
N ARG A 295 -19.35 31.87 -14.37
CA ARG A 295 -18.97 30.86 -15.36
C ARG A 295 -18.27 29.69 -14.67
N LEU A 296 -18.71 28.48 -14.96
CA LEU A 296 -18.00 27.24 -14.65
C LEU A 296 -17.09 26.90 -15.83
N LEU A 297 -15.78 26.92 -15.63
CA LEU A 297 -14.78 26.47 -16.59
C LEU A 297 -14.32 25.06 -16.23
N LEU A 298 -14.41 24.14 -17.19
CA LEU A 298 -13.97 22.75 -17.08
C LEU A 298 -12.74 22.52 -17.95
N THR A 299 -11.75 21.80 -17.42
CA THR A 299 -10.55 21.37 -18.18
C THR A 299 -10.27 19.90 -17.88
N GLY A 300 -9.86 19.12 -18.88
CA GLY A 300 -9.50 17.71 -18.68
C GLY A 300 -8.55 17.18 -19.74
N GLY A 301 -7.69 16.24 -19.35
CA GLY A 301 -6.77 15.52 -20.23
C GLY A 301 -7.37 14.21 -20.79
N SER A 302 -6.59 13.50 -21.61
CA SER A 302 -6.99 12.19 -22.17
C SER A 302 -6.85 11.05 -21.15
N ALA A 303 -7.47 9.90 -21.44
CA ALA A 303 -7.32 8.69 -20.62
C ALA A 303 -5.86 8.16 -20.60
N ALA A 304 -5.10 8.38 -21.68
CA ALA A 304 -3.69 8.01 -21.73
C ALA A 304 -2.85 8.77 -20.71
N ALA A 305 -3.22 10.01 -20.36
CA ALA A 305 -2.52 10.81 -19.35
C ALA A 305 -2.69 10.26 -17.92
N ALA A 306 -3.66 9.37 -17.68
CA ALA A 306 -3.92 8.75 -16.38
C ALA A 306 -3.21 7.40 -16.18
N LEU A 307 -2.58 6.85 -17.21
CA LEU A 307 -1.82 5.59 -17.08
C LEU A 307 -0.43 5.83 -16.50
N PRO A 308 0.09 4.91 -15.67
CA PRO A 308 1.47 4.97 -15.22
C PRO A 308 2.43 4.85 -16.42
N PRO A 309 3.63 5.46 -16.35
CA PRO A 309 4.64 5.26 -17.38
C PRO A 309 5.07 3.79 -17.42
N VAL A 310 5.23 3.25 -18.62
CA VAL A 310 5.75 1.90 -18.87
C VAL A 310 7.10 1.96 -19.59
N ALA A 311 7.89 0.88 -19.52
CA ALA A 311 9.18 0.83 -20.19
C ALA A 311 9.03 0.92 -21.72
N ASP A 312 10.05 1.47 -22.38
CA ASP A 312 10.08 1.63 -23.83
C ASP A 312 9.83 0.29 -24.56
N GLY A 313 8.91 0.31 -25.52
CA GLY A 313 8.52 -0.85 -26.29
C GLY A 313 7.56 -1.82 -25.59
N VAL A 314 7.10 -1.52 -24.36
CA VAL A 314 5.96 -2.23 -23.75
C VAL A 314 4.66 -1.67 -24.33
N ARG A 315 3.79 -2.56 -24.80
CA ARG A 315 2.44 -2.22 -25.26
C ARG A 315 1.51 -2.15 -24.06
N LEU A 316 0.90 -0.98 -23.88
CA LEU A 316 -0.16 -0.82 -22.90
C LEU A 316 -1.35 -1.70 -23.28
N PRO A 317 -2.00 -2.36 -22.30
CA PRO A 317 -3.19 -3.14 -22.56
C PRO A 317 -4.33 -2.21 -23.05
N PRO A 318 -5.32 -2.71 -23.81
CA PRO A 318 -6.45 -1.93 -24.29
C PRO A 318 -7.47 -1.67 -23.17
N VAL A 319 -7.02 -1.07 -22.06
CA VAL A 319 -7.78 -0.77 -20.85
C VAL A 319 -8.27 0.68 -20.81
N LEU A 320 -7.88 1.48 -21.80
CA LEU A 320 -8.26 2.88 -21.87
C LEU A 320 -9.77 3.02 -22.06
N ARG A 321 -10.36 3.84 -21.19
CA ARG A 321 -11.77 4.22 -21.24
C ARG A 321 -11.82 5.74 -21.52
N PRO A 322 -11.65 6.15 -22.79
CA PRO A 322 -11.68 7.55 -23.17
C PRO A 322 -13.08 8.16 -22.95
N SER A 323 -13.13 9.49 -22.89
CA SER A 323 -14.37 10.24 -22.76
C SER A 323 -14.32 11.45 -23.69
N ASP A 324 -15.33 11.56 -24.56
CA ASP A 324 -15.51 12.64 -25.53
C ASP A 324 -16.45 13.74 -25.01
N THR A 325 -16.83 13.66 -23.73
CA THR A 325 -17.75 14.61 -23.10
C THR A 325 -17.32 15.01 -21.68
N PHE A 326 -17.59 16.25 -21.32
CA PHE A 326 -17.72 16.67 -19.92
C PHE A 326 -19.20 16.58 -19.54
N LEU A 327 -19.52 15.80 -18.51
CA LEU A 327 -20.88 15.69 -17.98
C LEU A 327 -21.05 16.66 -16.81
N VAL A 328 -22.17 17.38 -16.80
CA VAL A 328 -22.55 18.32 -15.75
C VAL A 328 -23.97 18.01 -15.31
N THR A 329 -24.21 17.75 -14.03
CA THR A 329 -25.56 17.52 -13.48
C THR A 329 -26.05 18.68 -12.64
N GLU A 330 -25.15 19.50 -12.08
CA GLU A 330 -25.52 20.62 -11.21
C GLU A 330 -24.52 21.78 -11.43
N PHE A 331 -24.99 23.02 -11.42
CA PHE A 331 -24.21 24.24 -11.29
C PHE A 331 -25.02 25.28 -10.49
N ALA A 332 -25.20 25.04 -9.19
CA ALA A 332 -26.06 25.84 -8.34
C ALA A 332 -25.28 26.88 -7.51
N LEU A 333 -25.57 28.16 -7.74
CA LEU A 333 -25.03 29.30 -6.99
C LEU A 333 -26.00 29.71 -5.89
N ARG A 334 -25.48 29.99 -4.68
CA ARG A 334 -26.32 30.34 -3.52
C ARG A 334 -25.83 31.58 -2.79
N THR A 335 -26.75 32.29 -2.15
CA THR A 335 -26.45 33.49 -1.36
C THR A 335 -26.06 33.14 0.08
N ALA A 336 -26.53 32.01 0.61
CA ALA A 336 -26.04 31.42 1.85
C ALA A 336 -24.68 30.74 1.67
N ALA A 337 -23.97 30.59 2.79
CA ALA A 337 -22.82 29.71 2.84
C ALA A 337 -23.27 28.23 2.85
N ARG A 338 -22.36 27.36 2.40
CA ARG A 338 -22.44 25.91 2.54
C ARG A 338 -21.15 25.44 3.21
N VAL A 339 -21.14 24.22 3.72
CA VAL A 339 -19.89 23.60 4.15
C VAL A 339 -18.96 23.47 2.94
N HIS A 340 -17.73 23.95 3.07
CA HIS A 340 -16.74 23.81 2.00
C HIS A 340 -16.31 22.35 1.89
N HIS A 341 -16.29 21.78 0.68
CA HIS A 341 -16.01 20.36 0.47
C HIS A 341 -16.96 19.43 1.26
N ALA A 342 -18.24 19.82 1.34
CA ALA A 342 -19.26 19.12 2.11
C ALA A 342 -19.29 17.60 1.84
N GLU A 343 -19.20 17.21 0.56
CA GLU A 343 -19.40 15.84 0.13
C GLU A 343 -18.29 14.90 0.68
N VAL A 344 -17.03 15.28 0.48
CA VAL A 344 -15.89 14.52 1.02
C VAL A 344 -15.80 14.61 2.53
N LYS A 345 -16.18 15.74 3.15
CA LYS A 345 -16.21 15.86 4.62
C LYS A 345 -17.30 15.01 5.25
N ALA A 346 -18.40 14.76 4.54
CA ALA A 346 -19.46 13.83 4.93
C ALA A 346 -19.14 12.36 4.61
N GLY A 347 -17.96 12.06 4.06
CA GLY A 347 -17.50 10.69 3.82
C GLY A 347 -18.00 10.04 2.53
N PHE A 348 -18.54 10.81 1.57
CA PHE A 348 -18.86 10.27 0.22
C PHE A 348 -17.62 10.00 -0.64
N GLY A 349 -16.46 10.44 -0.16
CA GLY A 349 -15.14 10.26 -0.74
C GLY A 349 -14.12 10.86 0.22
N VAL A 350 -12.92 11.11 -0.26
CA VAL A 350 -11.81 11.59 0.56
C VAL A 350 -11.04 12.73 -0.09
N VAL A 351 -10.32 13.48 0.73
CA VAL A 351 -9.27 14.42 0.33
C VAL A 351 -7.96 14.03 1.02
N PRO A 352 -6.79 14.43 0.48
CA PRO A 352 -5.52 14.14 1.11
C PRO A 352 -5.45 14.61 2.57
N ASP A 353 -5.84 15.86 2.83
CA ASP A 353 -5.83 16.50 4.15
C ASP A 353 -7.12 17.28 4.37
N TYR A 354 -7.93 16.86 5.35
CA TYR A 354 -9.17 17.55 5.72
C TYR A 354 -8.95 18.90 6.44
N HIS A 355 -7.80 19.11 7.09
CA HIS A 355 -7.46 20.39 7.72
C HIS A 355 -7.11 21.47 6.68
N ALA A 356 -6.68 21.07 5.48
CA ALA A 356 -6.40 21.98 4.37
C ALA A 356 -7.66 22.52 3.67
N VAL A 357 -8.83 21.94 3.94
CA VAL A 357 -10.11 22.29 3.31
C VAL A 357 -11.16 22.78 4.31
N ASP A 358 -10.72 23.38 5.44
CA ASP A 358 -11.63 24.02 6.41
C ASP A 358 -12.62 24.96 5.71
N THR A 359 -13.86 24.96 6.19
CA THR A 359 -14.89 25.90 5.76
C THR A 359 -14.44 27.32 6.13
N PRO A 360 -14.39 28.27 5.17
CA PRO A 360 -13.85 29.60 5.45
C PRO A 360 -14.50 30.27 6.65
N ALA A 361 -13.70 30.89 7.51
CA ALA A 361 -14.21 31.62 8.67
C ALA A 361 -15.20 32.72 8.26
N GLY A 362 -16.32 32.85 8.99
CA GLY A 362 -17.39 33.80 8.68
C GLY A 362 -18.39 33.31 7.62
N SER A 363 -18.29 32.06 7.18
CA SER A 363 -19.30 31.34 6.39
C SER A 363 -20.55 30.97 7.21
N ASP A 364 -21.06 31.90 8.00
CA ASP A 364 -22.20 31.68 8.92
C ASP A 364 -23.50 32.35 8.42
N ALA A 365 -23.46 32.91 7.21
CA ALA A 365 -24.62 33.54 6.58
C ALA A 365 -25.74 32.50 6.38
N ALA A 366 -26.86 32.70 7.09
CA ALA A 366 -27.97 31.77 7.20
C ALA A 366 -27.58 30.40 7.81
N ALA A 367 -26.59 30.36 8.72
CA ALA A 367 -26.30 29.14 9.47
C ALA A 367 -27.51 28.74 10.34
N VAL A 368 -27.77 27.44 10.39
CA VAL A 368 -28.86 26.85 11.17
C VAL A 368 -28.41 26.71 12.63
N THR A 369 -29.23 27.15 13.58
CA THR A 369 -28.97 26.89 15.01
C THR A 369 -29.25 25.42 15.32
N PRO A 370 -28.36 24.68 15.99
CA PRO A 370 -28.61 23.27 16.32
C PRO A 370 -29.93 23.04 17.09
N SER A 371 -30.30 23.95 17.99
CA SER A 371 -31.54 23.86 18.78
C SER A 371 -32.82 24.05 17.96
N ASP A 372 -32.71 24.61 16.76
CA ASP A 372 -33.84 24.83 15.85
C ASP A 372 -34.08 23.64 14.91
N VAL A 373 -33.26 22.58 15.02
CA VAL A 373 -33.43 21.32 14.30
C VAL A 373 -34.34 20.40 15.12
N HIS A 374 -35.52 20.10 14.59
CA HIS A 374 -36.51 19.24 15.23
C HIS A 374 -36.54 17.86 14.59
N ASP A 375 -36.34 16.81 15.38
CA ASP A 375 -36.58 15.43 14.93
C ASP A 375 -38.09 15.17 14.87
N VAL A 376 -38.63 15.11 13.65
CA VAL A 376 -40.04 14.82 13.37
C VAL A 376 -40.22 13.41 12.80
N THR A 377 -39.22 12.53 12.95
CA THR A 377 -39.25 11.16 12.40
C THR A 377 -40.48 10.39 12.88
N ALA A 378 -40.84 10.51 14.16
CA ALA A 378 -41.99 9.82 14.75
C ALA A 378 -43.35 10.30 14.20
N LEU A 379 -43.37 11.43 13.48
CA LEU A 379 -44.56 12.02 12.87
C LEU A 379 -44.77 11.55 11.42
N VAL A 380 -43.88 10.71 10.89
CA VAL A 380 -44.01 10.15 9.55
C VAL A 380 -44.75 8.84 9.61
N VAL A 381 -45.92 8.78 8.99
CA VAL A 381 -46.77 7.59 8.90
C VAL A 381 -47.01 7.26 7.44
N SER A 382 -46.61 6.06 7.01
CA SER A 382 -46.77 5.60 5.62
C SER A 382 -46.21 6.58 4.57
N GLY A 383 -45.04 7.16 4.83
CA GLY A 383 -44.38 8.12 3.92
C GLY A 383 -44.95 9.54 3.95
N ARG A 384 -45.93 9.82 4.82
CA ARG A 384 -46.56 11.14 4.97
C ARG A 384 -46.17 11.76 6.31
N LEU A 385 -45.77 13.02 6.31
CA LEU A 385 -45.52 13.79 7.52
C LEU A 385 -46.84 14.35 8.05
N GLN A 386 -47.21 13.93 9.26
CA GLN A 386 -48.39 14.39 9.99
C GLN A 386 -47.96 15.23 11.19
N TRP A 387 -47.90 16.56 11.02
CA TRP A 387 -47.26 17.44 12.00
C TRP A 387 -48.09 18.70 12.28
N ASP A 388 -48.29 19.01 13.56
CA ASP A 388 -48.77 20.33 14.01
C ASP A 388 -47.62 21.33 13.97
N ALA A 389 -47.23 21.73 12.76
CA ALA A 389 -46.07 22.59 12.51
C ALA A 389 -46.26 23.97 13.18
N PRO A 390 -45.30 24.45 14.00
CA PRO A 390 -45.37 25.80 14.56
C PRO A 390 -45.43 26.87 13.45
N PRO A 391 -45.99 28.07 13.72
CA PRO A 391 -45.98 29.16 12.75
C PRO A 391 -44.58 29.47 12.22
N GLY A 392 -44.44 29.60 10.91
CA GLY A 392 -43.16 29.85 10.23
C GLY A 392 -43.04 29.03 8.95
N ARG A 393 -41.96 29.25 8.17
CA ARG A 393 -41.62 28.39 7.03
C ARG A 393 -40.62 27.34 7.49
N TRP A 394 -40.87 26.09 7.14
CA TRP A 394 -40.06 24.95 7.56
C TRP A 394 -39.51 24.20 6.36
N ARG A 395 -38.22 23.88 6.42
CA ARG A 395 -37.58 22.92 5.53
C ARG A 395 -37.55 21.58 6.24
N VAL A 396 -38.19 20.59 5.63
CA VAL A 396 -38.17 19.20 6.05
C VAL A 396 -37.11 18.47 5.24
N VAL A 397 -36.12 17.91 5.91
CA VAL A 397 -35.05 17.09 5.33
C VAL A 397 -35.32 15.64 5.71
N ARG A 398 -35.71 14.82 4.72
CA ARG A 398 -35.84 13.37 4.87
C ARG A 398 -34.49 12.76 4.53
N LEU A 399 -33.78 12.28 5.54
CA LEU A 399 -32.53 11.54 5.41
C LEU A 399 -32.81 10.05 5.35
N GLY A 400 -32.05 9.35 4.52
CA GLY A 400 -32.06 7.90 4.41
C GLY A 400 -30.73 7.37 3.91
N ALA A 401 -30.74 6.13 3.44
CA ALA A 401 -29.58 5.49 2.86
C ALA A 401 -29.94 4.78 1.55
N SER A 402 -28.99 4.73 0.62
CA SER A 402 -29.05 3.91 -0.60
C SER A 402 -27.71 3.23 -0.86
N LEU A 403 -27.64 2.32 -1.84
CA LEU A 403 -26.43 1.54 -2.08
C LEU A 403 -25.28 2.39 -2.65
N THR A 404 -24.05 2.07 -2.27
CA THR A 404 -22.85 2.57 -2.99
C THR A 404 -22.72 1.90 -4.36
N GLY A 405 -23.19 0.65 -4.47
CA GLY A 405 -23.06 -0.18 -5.66
C GLY A 405 -21.67 -0.76 -5.87
N GLN A 406 -20.77 -0.69 -4.88
CA GLN A 406 -19.47 -1.36 -4.95
C GLN A 406 -19.63 -2.88 -5.07
N MET A 407 -18.72 -3.51 -5.80
CA MET A 407 -18.59 -4.96 -5.90
C MET A 407 -17.15 -5.38 -5.66
N ASN A 408 -16.96 -6.63 -5.23
CA ASN A 408 -15.64 -7.25 -5.21
C ASN A 408 -15.06 -7.35 -6.62
N GLY A 409 -13.74 -7.34 -6.73
CA GLY A 409 -13.08 -7.51 -8.01
C GLY A 409 -11.57 -7.74 -7.89
N PRO A 410 -10.94 -8.07 -9.01
CA PRO A 410 -11.53 -8.60 -10.23
C PRO A 410 -11.85 -10.09 -10.05
N ALA A 411 -13.13 -10.43 -10.07
CA ALA A 411 -13.64 -11.79 -9.95
C ALA A 411 -14.37 -12.18 -11.24
N SER A 412 -14.59 -13.48 -11.44
CA SER A 412 -15.49 -13.97 -12.49
C SER A 412 -16.93 -13.49 -12.23
N GLU A 413 -17.72 -13.33 -13.29
CA GLU A 413 -19.10 -12.79 -13.20
C GLU A 413 -19.96 -13.57 -12.19
N ASP A 414 -19.82 -14.89 -12.13
CA ASP A 414 -20.56 -15.77 -11.21
C ASP A 414 -20.11 -15.68 -9.73
N SER A 415 -18.99 -15.02 -9.45
CA SER A 415 -18.47 -14.75 -8.10
C SER A 415 -18.38 -13.26 -7.77
N THR A 416 -18.97 -12.40 -8.59
CA THR A 416 -18.98 -10.94 -8.40
C THR A 416 -20.33 -10.52 -7.82
N GLY A 417 -20.32 -9.83 -6.68
CA GLY A 417 -21.54 -9.30 -6.05
C GLY A 417 -21.29 -8.06 -5.23
N LEU A 418 -22.30 -7.57 -4.51
CA LEU A 418 -22.19 -6.37 -3.69
C LEU A 418 -21.13 -6.56 -2.59
N GLU A 419 -20.36 -5.50 -2.30
CA GLU A 419 -19.52 -5.45 -1.10
C GLU A 419 -20.39 -5.39 0.16
N VAL A 420 -20.07 -6.23 1.16
CA VAL A 420 -20.77 -6.22 2.46
C VAL A 420 -20.57 -4.89 3.18
N ASP A 421 -21.57 -4.47 3.95
CA ASP A 421 -21.52 -3.34 4.88
C ASP A 421 -20.32 -3.48 5.83
N LYS A 422 -19.29 -2.65 5.64
CA LYS A 422 -18.02 -2.75 6.38
C LYS A 422 -18.12 -2.20 7.80
N LEU A 423 -19.21 -1.49 8.11
CA LEU A 423 -19.39 -0.81 9.38
C LEU A 423 -20.29 -1.62 10.34
N ASP A 424 -20.63 -2.86 9.97
CA ASP A 424 -21.49 -3.78 10.73
C ASP A 424 -20.82 -5.16 10.85
N GLY A 425 -20.27 -5.47 12.03
CA GLY A 425 -19.55 -6.73 12.25
C GLY A 425 -20.43 -7.97 12.11
N ALA A 426 -21.73 -7.90 12.37
CA ALA A 426 -22.62 -9.04 12.19
C ALA A 426 -22.81 -9.37 10.71
N ARG A 427 -22.96 -8.35 9.85
CA ARG A 427 -23.01 -8.51 8.39
C ARG A 427 -21.69 -9.03 7.84
N VAL A 428 -20.56 -8.48 8.29
CA VAL A 428 -19.21 -8.96 7.92
C VAL A 428 -19.01 -10.44 8.30
N SER A 429 -19.37 -10.83 9.52
CA SER A 429 -19.32 -12.23 9.98
C SER A 429 -20.20 -13.16 9.14
N ALA A 430 -21.43 -12.74 8.83
CA ALA A 430 -22.35 -13.53 8.00
C ALA A 430 -21.80 -13.72 6.57
N TYR A 431 -21.26 -12.66 5.98
CA TYR A 431 -20.57 -12.73 4.69
C TYR A 431 -19.39 -13.71 4.74
N LEU A 432 -18.47 -13.51 5.69
CA LEU A 432 -17.22 -14.27 5.74
C LEU A 432 -17.47 -15.75 5.99
N ARG A 433 -18.43 -16.08 6.86
CA ARG A 433 -18.84 -17.48 7.07
C ARG A 433 -19.34 -18.13 5.78
N THR A 434 -20.19 -17.44 5.02
CA THR A 434 -20.68 -17.95 3.72
C THR A 434 -19.54 -18.12 2.72
N HIS A 435 -18.60 -17.17 2.67
CA HIS A 435 -17.42 -17.26 1.83
C HIS A 435 -16.54 -18.47 2.19
N LEU A 436 -16.15 -18.59 3.46
CA LEU A 436 -15.28 -19.65 3.95
C LEU A 436 -15.93 -21.04 3.92
N ASP A 437 -17.25 -21.15 4.07
CA ASP A 437 -17.96 -22.44 3.96
C ASP A 437 -17.79 -23.06 2.56
N ARG A 438 -17.56 -22.25 1.52
CA ARG A 438 -17.25 -22.74 0.16
C ARG A 438 -15.92 -23.49 0.14
N PHE A 439 -14.93 -23.05 0.94
CA PHE A 439 -13.59 -23.64 1.01
C PHE A 439 -13.50 -24.90 1.90
N ALA A 440 -14.59 -25.23 2.60
CA ALA A 440 -14.72 -26.28 3.62
C ALA A 440 -13.86 -26.05 4.89
N PRO A 441 -14.43 -26.20 6.10
CA PRO A 441 -13.70 -25.99 7.35
C PRO A 441 -12.46 -26.87 7.50
N GLY A 442 -11.36 -26.29 8.01
CA GLY A 442 -10.13 -27.01 8.37
C GLY A 442 -9.13 -27.25 7.24
N ARG A 443 -9.36 -26.71 6.03
CA ARG A 443 -8.43 -26.85 4.88
C ARG A 443 -7.34 -25.77 4.81
N PHE A 444 -7.53 -24.64 5.49
CA PHE A 444 -6.69 -23.45 5.38
C PHE A 444 -6.14 -23.04 6.75
N ASP A 445 -4.88 -22.60 6.75
CA ASP A 445 -4.13 -22.20 7.95
C ASP A 445 -4.22 -20.70 8.21
N ALA A 446 -4.60 -19.91 7.20
CA ALA A 446 -4.58 -18.46 7.28
C ALA A 446 -5.65 -17.76 6.43
N LEU A 447 -6.05 -16.58 6.88
CA LEU A 447 -6.93 -15.65 6.17
C LEU A 447 -6.10 -14.43 5.75
N LEU A 448 -6.28 -13.95 4.52
CA LEU A 448 -5.67 -12.74 4.01
C LEU A 448 -6.76 -11.74 3.64
N SER A 449 -6.73 -10.54 4.23
CA SER A 449 -7.40 -9.39 3.65
C SER A 449 -6.39 -8.52 2.91
N ASP A 450 -6.59 -8.41 1.60
CA ASP A 450 -5.83 -7.56 0.69
C ASP A 450 -6.06 -6.07 0.96
N SER A 451 -5.36 -5.17 0.25
CA SER A 451 -5.60 -3.74 0.34
C SER A 451 -7.06 -3.40 -0.04
N ILE A 452 -7.66 -2.46 0.69
CA ILE A 452 -9.10 -2.24 0.59
C ILE A 452 -9.46 -1.31 -0.58
N GLU A 453 -10.14 -1.87 -1.58
CA GLU A 453 -10.61 -1.15 -2.78
C GLU A 453 -12.14 -1.05 -2.85
N ALA A 454 -12.79 -1.06 -1.69
CA ALA A 454 -14.26 -1.07 -1.57
C ALA A 454 -14.92 0.33 -1.77
N GLY A 455 -14.12 1.39 -1.80
CA GLY A 455 -14.60 2.75 -1.96
C GLY A 455 -15.37 3.27 -0.74
N ALA A 456 -15.99 4.44 -0.88
CA ALA A 456 -16.56 5.16 0.24
C ALA A 456 -17.91 4.58 0.72
N GLN A 457 -18.02 4.42 2.04
CA GLN A 457 -19.27 4.15 2.77
C GLN A 457 -19.36 5.14 3.95
N ASN A 458 -20.52 5.75 4.13
CA ASN A 458 -20.73 6.75 5.19
C ASN A 458 -22.01 6.53 6.01
N TRP A 459 -22.62 5.34 5.92
CA TRP A 459 -23.82 5.00 6.68
C TRP A 459 -23.88 3.51 7.00
N THR A 460 -24.43 3.19 8.19
CA THR A 460 -24.91 1.87 8.62
C THR A 460 -26.05 2.08 9.63
N ASP A 461 -26.85 1.03 9.88
CA ASP A 461 -28.11 1.10 10.62
C ASP A 461 -27.93 1.70 12.03
N ASP A 462 -26.90 1.24 12.75
CA ASP A 462 -26.62 1.64 14.13
C ASP A 462 -25.64 2.81 14.26
N LEU A 463 -25.31 3.50 13.16
CA LEU A 463 -24.28 4.54 13.14
C LEU A 463 -24.46 5.61 14.23
N LEU A 464 -25.71 6.04 14.49
CA LEU A 464 -25.99 7.05 15.53
C LEU A 464 -25.75 6.52 16.95
N GLU A 465 -25.94 5.22 17.19
CA GLU A 465 -25.59 4.60 18.47
C GLU A 465 -24.08 4.56 18.65
N HIS A 466 -23.35 4.06 17.64
CA HIS A 466 -21.89 4.03 17.65
C HIS A 466 -21.31 5.43 17.84
N PHE A 467 -21.86 6.44 17.14
CA PHE A 467 -21.46 7.83 17.29
C PHE A 467 -21.66 8.33 18.73
N ARG A 468 -22.85 8.19 19.31
CA ARG A 468 -23.13 8.64 20.69
C ARG A 468 -22.20 7.97 21.69
N ARG A 469 -21.96 6.66 21.54
CA ARG A 469 -21.07 5.90 22.42
C ARG A 469 -19.63 6.38 22.35
N ARG A 470 -19.12 6.70 21.16
CA ARG A 470 -17.72 7.05 20.92
C ARG A 470 -17.41 8.54 21.04
N ARG A 471 -18.37 9.41 20.74
CA ARG A 471 -18.22 10.89 20.74
C ARG A 471 -18.87 11.55 21.94
N GLY A 472 -19.81 10.89 22.61
CA GLY A 472 -20.39 11.38 23.87
C GLY A 472 -21.46 12.48 23.73
N TYR A 473 -21.97 12.75 22.53
CA TYR A 473 -23.07 13.68 22.30
C TYR A 473 -24.05 13.17 21.23
N ASP A 474 -25.25 13.77 21.19
CA ASP A 474 -26.28 13.41 20.21
C ASP A 474 -26.00 14.09 18.85
N PRO A 475 -25.76 13.31 17.77
CA PRO A 475 -25.52 13.86 16.44
C PRO A 475 -26.78 14.40 15.75
N THR A 476 -27.99 14.07 16.22
CA THR A 476 -29.25 14.37 15.52
C THR A 476 -29.40 15.84 15.09
N PRO A 477 -29.09 16.85 15.94
CA PRO A 477 -29.17 18.26 15.55
C PRO A 477 -28.18 18.66 14.44
N TRP A 478 -27.15 17.87 14.21
CA TRP A 478 -26.04 18.15 13.29
C TRP A 478 -26.13 17.37 11.98
N LEU A 479 -27.03 16.40 11.85
CA LEU A 479 -27.22 15.63 10.62
C LEU A 479 -27.51 16.48 9.36
N PRO A 480 -28.16 17.67 9.42
CA PRO A 480 -28.28 18.54 8.25
C PRO A 480 -26.93 18.97 7.65
N VAL A 481 -25.84 18.91 8.42
CA VAL A 481 -24.48 19.18 7.92
C VAL A 481 -24.08 18.17 6.82
N LEU A 482 -24.59 16.94 6.86
CA LEU A 482 -24.33 15.92 5.83
C LEU A 482 -24.90 16.30 4.45
N THR A 483 -25.87 17.23 4.39
CA THR A 483 -26.42 17.79 3.14
C THR A 483 -25.70 19.07 2.69
N GLY A 484 -24.62 19.44 3.38
CA GLY A 484 -23.81 20.63 3.12
C GLY A 484 -24.33 21.91 3.76
N LEU A 485 -25.38 21.86 4.59
CA LEU A 485 -25.81 23.01 5.39
C LEU A 485 -24.80 23.33 6.49
N VAL A 486 -24.62 24.63 6.78
CA VAL A 486 -23.84 25.06 7.94
C VAL A 486 -24.75 25.05 9.17
N VAL A 487 -24.41 24.26 10.17
CA VAL A 487 -25.12 24.17 11.47
C VAL A 487 -24.17 24.62 12.57
N GLY A 488 -24.63 25.50 13.47
CA GLY A 488 -23.83 26.02 14.59
C GLY A 488 -22.63 26.89 14.19
N GLY A 489 -22.41 27.11 12.90
CA GLY A 489 -21.30 27.87 12.32
C GLY A 489 -20.27 26.97 11.60
N ALA A 490 -19.42 27.60 10.80
CA ALA A 490 -18.46 26.92 9.92
C ALA A 490 -17.55 25.93 10.68
N GLU A 491 -16.93 26.38 11.77
CA GLU A 491 -16.03 25.55 12.57
C GLU A 491 -16.77 24.39 13.26
N ALA A 492 -17.95 24.65 13.82
CA ALA A 492 -18.71 23.60 14.50
C ALA A 492 -19.19 22.51 13.53
N SER A 493 -19.60 22.89 12.32
CA SER A 493 -19.95 21.95 11.25
C SER A 493 -18.76 21.08 10.85
N ASP A 494 -17.59 21.67 10.67
CA ASP A 494 -16.37 20.92 10.30
C ASP A 494 -15.93 19.96 11.41
N ARG A 495 -16.02 20.39 12.68
CA ARG A 495 -15.70 19.53 13.84
C ARG A 495 -16.71 18.38 14.00
N PHE A 496 -18.00 18.60 13.73
CA PHE A 496 -18.99 17.52 13.66
C PHE A 496 -18.64 16.53 12.54
N LEU A 497 -18.31 17.02 11.34
CA LEU A 497 -17.94 16.15 10.22
C LEU A 497 -16.64 15.39 10.50
N TYR A 498 -15.69 15.98 11.22
CA TYR A 498 -14.52 15.27 11.74
C TYR A 498 -14.94 14.10 12.63
N ASP A 499 -15.81 14.32 13.62
CA ASP A 499 -16.31 13.28 14.50
C ASP A 499 -17.06 12.17 13.75
N TYR A 500 -17.80 12.55 12.70
CA TYR A 500 -18.52 11.62 11.83
C TYR A 500 -17.55 10.73 11.04
N ARG A 501 -16.57 11.32 10.35
CA ARG A 501 -15.53 10.57 9.62
C ARG A 501 -14.70 9.68 10.54
N ARG A 502 -14.35 10.19 11.73
CA ARG A 502 -13.62 9.41 12.73
C ARG A 502 -14.44 8.21 13.22
N THR A 503 -15.75 8.39 13.44
CA THR A 503 -16.63 7.28 13.81
C THR A 503 -16.63 6.21 12.72
N ILE A 504 -16.72 6.60 11.45
CA ILE A 504 -16.63 5.67 10.31
C ILE A 504 -15.28 4.94 10.28
N ALA A 505 -14.16 5.66 10.42
CA ALA A 505 -12.83 5.05 10.41
C ALA A 505 -12.63 4.04 11.55
N GLU A 506 -13.10 4.36 12.76
CA GLU A 506 -13.08 3.45 13.92
C GLU A 506 -14.04 2.26 13.74
N LEU A 507 -15.18 2.42 13.04
CA LEU A 507 -16.03 1.28 12.68
C LEU A 507 -15.36 0.39 11.66
N LEU A 508 -14.69 0.96 10.65
CA LEU A 508 -13.95 0.16 9.68
C LEU A 508 -12.86 -0.67 10.37
N ALA A 509 -12.10 -0.11 11.31
CA ALA A 509 -11.12 -0.88 12.07
C ALA A 509 -11.79 -1.98 12.92
N ASP A 510 -12.75 -1.64 13.77
CA ASP A 510 -13.34 -2.57 14.74
C ASP A 510 -14.27 -3.61 14.07
N GLU A 511 -15.22 -3.15 13.26
CA GLU A 511 -16.33 -3.96 12.74
C GLU A 511 -15.93 -4.76 11.49
N TYR A 512 -14.97 -4.27 10.70
CA TYR A 512 -14.42 -5.04 9.59
C TYR A 512 -13.17 -5.81 10.01
N TYR A 513 -12.05 -5.14 10.23
CA TYR A 513 -10.76 -5.82 10.51
C TYR A 513 -10.81 -6.61 11.83
N GLY A 514 -11.42 -6.07 12.88
CA GLY A 514 -11.61 -6.77 14.15
C GLY A 514 -12.49 -8.02 14.02
N THR A 515 -13.57 -7.97 13.23
CA THR A 515 -14.42 -9.13 12.97
C THR A 515 -13.70 -10.19 12.13
N LEU A 516 -12.98 -9.78 11.07
CA LEU A 516 -12.19 -10.72 10.25
C LEU A 516 -11.16 -11.47 11.11
N ALA A 517 -10.46 -10.76 11.99
CA ALA A 517 -9.53 -11.36 12.95
C ALA A 517 -10.24 -12.37 13.87
N ALA A 518 -11.37 -11.99 14.47
CA ALA A 518 -12.13 -12.85 15.36
C ALA A 518 -12.64 -14.13 14.67
N GLU A 519 -13.13 -14.01 13.44
CA GLU A 519 -13.58 -15.16 12.64
C GLU A 519 -12.42 -16.08 12.22
N ALA A 520 -11.25 -15.52 11.88
CA ALA A 520 -10.04 -16.29 11.62
C ALA A 520 -9.59 -17.06 12.86
N HIS A 521 -9.49 -16.39 14.01
CA HIS A 521 -9.09 -17.02 15.28
C HIS A 521 -10.07 -18.10 15.75
N ALA A 522 -11.38 -17.89 15.56
CA ALA A 522 -12.40 -18.89 15.86
C ALA A 522 -12.24 -20.19 15.04
N ARG A 523 -11.54 -20.12 13.90
CA ARG A 523 -11.21 -21.25 13.02
C ARG A 523 -9.77 -21.75 13.19
N GLY A 524 -8.99 -21.17 14.10
CA GLY A 524 -7.58 -21.50 14.29
C GLY A 524 -6.67 -21.00 13.18
N MET A 525 -7.11 -20.00 12.41
CA MET A 525 -6.37 -19.42 11.29
C MET A 525 -5.55 -18.21 11.74
N THR A 526 -4.37 -18.02 11.13
CA THR A 526 -3.58 -16.79 11.22
C THR A 526 -4.20 -15.70 10.36
N TYR A 527 -4.31 -14.47 10.84
CA TYR A 527 -4.83 -13.35 10.06
C TYR A 527 -3.72 -12.43 9.54
N TYR A 528 -3.57 -12.38 8.21
CA TYR A 528 -2.77 -11.40 7.47
C TYR A 528 -3.68 -10.25 7.03
N ALA A 529 -3.26 -9.01 7.27
CA ALA A 529 -4.05 -7.85 6.85
C ALA A 529 -3.17 -6.73 6.28
N GLU A 530 -3.47 -6.36 5.05
CA GLU A 530 -3.11 -5.06 4.51
C GLU A 530 -4.08 -3.97 4.98
N ALA A 531 -3.91 -2.74 4.46
CA ALA A 531 -4.77 -1.61 4.77
C ALA A 531 -5.12 -0.80 3.52
N LEU A 532 -4.58 0.42 3.39
CA LEU A 532 -4.93 1.39 2.35
C LEU A 532 -3.96 1.40 1.17
N GLU A 533 -2.69 1.02 1.40
CA GLU A 533 -1.61 0.90 0.40
C GLU A 533 -1.27 2.20 -0.37
N ASP A 534 -2.12 2.59 -1.33
CA ASP A 534 -1.90 3.72 -2.23
C ASP A 534 -2.67 4.97 -1.77
N ARG A 535 -1.94 5.86 -1.10
CA ARG A 535 -2.40 7.18 -0.67
C ARG A 535 -3.59 7.05 0.28
N ARG A 536 -4.76 7.56 -0.14
CA ARG A 536 -5.99 7.57 0.65
C ARG A 536 -7.15 7.21 -0.28
N PRO A 537 -7.41 5.91 -0.52
CA PRO A 537 -8.48 5.48 -1.43
C PRO A 537 -9.87 5.63 -0.80
N GLN A 538 -9.96 5.56 0.53
CA GLN A 538 -11.17 5.71 1.32
C GLN A 538 -10.85 6.18 2.75
N LEU A 539 -11.89 6.37 3.58
CA LEU A 539 -11.70 6.63 5.01
C LEU A 539 -11.13 5.41 5.73
N GLY A 540 -10.24 5.64 6.68
CA GLY A 540 -9.56 4.62 7.47
C GLY A 540 -8.29 5.19 8.12
N ASP A 541 -7.86 4.54 9.19
CA ASP A 541 -6.53 4.71 9.80
C ASP A 541 -5.78 3.40 9.56
N ASP A 542 -4.75 3.45 8.71
CA ASP A 542 -4.00 2.28 8.27
C ASP A 542 -3.20 1.62 9.39
N LEU A 543 -2.92 2.32 10.50
CA LEU A 543 -2.33 1.70 11.69
C LEU A 543 -3.40 0.92 12.47
N ALA A 544 -4.54 1.54 12.74
CA ALA A 544 -5.63 0.93 13.50
C ALA A 544 -6.22 -0.30 12.78
N MET A 545 -6.41 -0.20 11.46
CA MET A 545 -6.92 -1.30 10.62
C MET A 545 -6.07 -2.57 10.78
N ARG A 546 -4.73 -2.44 10.80
CA ARG A 546 -3.81 -3.58 10.91
C ARG A 546 -3.56 -4.05 12.33
N SER A 547 -3.94 -3.28 13.35
CA SER A 547 -3.69 -3.62 14.76
C SER A 547 -4.33 -4.96 15.18
N HIS A 548 -5.42 -5.36 14.52
CA HIS A 548 -6.14 -6.61 14.73
C HIS A 548 -5.43 -7.83 14.12
N ALA A 549 -4.55 -7.65 13.14
CA ALA A 549 -3.89 -8.74 12.43
C ALA A 549 -2.86 -9.47 13.30
N ASP A 550 -2.64 -10.75 13.03
CA ASP A 550 -1.49 -11.48 13.56
C ASP A 550 -0.21 -11.09 12.81
N ILE A 551 -0.35 -10.79 11.52
CA ILE A 551 0.72 -10.35 10.62
C ILE A 551 0.24 -9.09 9.89
N PRO A 552 0.51 -7.89 10.46
CA PRO A 552 0.34 -6.62 9.76
C PRO A 552 1.15 -6.62 8.46
N MET A 553 0.52 -6.20 7.36
CA MET A 553 1.08 -6.29 6.02
C MET A 553 0.92 -4.96 5.26
N GLY A 554 1.74 -4.76 4.25
CA GLY A 554 1.64 -3.67 3.27
C GLY A 554 2.32 -4.07 1.97
N ALA A 555 2.43 -3.19 0.98
CA ALA A 555 2.96 -3.55 -0.33
C ALA A 555 4.25 -2.82 -0.72
N MET A 556 5.06 -3.46 -1.58
CA MET A 556 6.16 -2.80 -2.28
C MET A 556 6.28 -3.29 -3.71
N TRP A 557 5.94 -2.37 -4.60
CA TRP A 557 6.11 -2.54 -6.04
C TRP A 557 7.59 -2.39 -6.43
N THR A 558 7.99 -3.02 -7.54
CA THR A 558 9.34 -2.86 -8.08
C THR A 558 9.58 -1.43 -8.54
N PHE A 559 10.80 -0.95 -8.36
CA PHE A 559 11.21 0.38 -8.81
C PHE A 559 12.63 0.37 -9.36
N ASP A 560 12.92 1.34 -10.22
CA ASP A 560 14.26 1.59 -10.70
C ASP A 560 15.13 2.20 -9.58
N PRO A 561 16.35 1.67 -9.34
CA PRO A 561 17.20 2.13 -8.25
C PRO A 561 17.54 3.63 -8.30
N ASP A 562 17.65 4.24 -9.48
CA ASP A 562 17.96 5.67 -9.62
C ASP A 562 16.73 6.56 -9.35
N ARG A 563 15.53 6.05 -9.67
CA ARG A 563 14.26 6.76 -9.40
C ARG A 563 13.80 6.61 -7.94
N GLY A 564 14.07 5.46 -7.34
CA GLY A 564 13.55 5.09 -6.02
C GLY A 564 12.07 4.65 -6.04
N PRO A 565 11.56 4.13 -4.91
CA PRO A 565 10.16 3.70 -4.78
C PRO A 565 9.19 4.88 -4.82
N MET A 566 7.90 4.59 -4.99
CA MET A 566 6.87 5.59 -4.70
C MET A 566 6.79 5.81 -3.17
N PRO A 567 6.66 7.05 -2.67
CA PRO A 567 6.61 7.33 -1.24
C PRO A 567 5.51 6.60 -0.47
N THR A 568 4.31 6.45 -1.05
CA THR A 568 3.20 5.74 -0.40
C THR A 568 3.55 4.29 0.00
N TYR A 569 4.28 3.54 -0.83
CA TYR A 569 4.67 2.16 -0.51
C TYR A 569 5.73 2.09 0.61
N VAL A 570 6.56 3.12 0.72
CA VAL A 570 7.48 3.24 1.87
C VAL A 570 6.71 3.53 3.15
N ALA A 571 5.74 4.43 3.08
CA ALA A 571 4.86 4.79 4.17
C ALA A 571 4.03 3.59 4.64
N ASP A 572 3.50 2.81 3.70
CA ASP A 572 2.69 1.64 3.98
C ASP A 572 3.47 0.55 4.74
N LEU A 573 4.63 0.14 4.21
CA LEU A 573 5.47 -0.86 4.88
C LEU A 573 5.99 -0.38 6.23
N LYS A 574 6.38 0.90 6.34
CA LYS A 574 6.81 1.45 7.64
C LYS A 574 5.64 1.49 8.63
N GLY A 575 4.43 1.78 8.16
CA GLY A 575 3.19 1.67 8.94
C GLY A 575 2.94 0.24 9.45
N ALA A 576 3.00 -0.77 8.57
CA ALA A 576 2.85 -2.17 8.95
C ALA A 576 3.88 -2.60 10.01
N ALA A 577 5.16 -2.25 9.81
CA ALA A 577 6.23 -2.55 10.76
C ALA A 577 6.01 -1.86 12.11
N SER A 578 5.54 -0.61 12.09
CA SER A 578 5.20 0.15 13.29
C SER A 578 4.09 -0.52 14.09
N VAL A 579 3.04 -1.00 13.42
CA VAL A 579 1.96 -1.79 14.07
C VAL A 579 2.53 -3.05 14.72
N SER A 580 3.39 -3.79 14.01
CA SER A 580 4.04 -4.98 14.58
C SER A 580 4.82 -4.66 15.85
N HIS A 581 5.62 -3.59 15.84
CA HIS A 581 6.42 -3.18 16.98
C HIS A 581 5.57 -2.66 18.16
N VAL A 582 4.58 -1.81 17.90
CA VAL A 582 3.72 -1.24 18.95
C VAL A 582 2.87 -2.33 19.62
N HIS A 583 2.34 -3.27 18.84
CA HIS A 583 1.43 -4.32 19.34
C HIS A 583 2.12 -5.66 19.62
N GLY A 584 3.45 -5.74 19.53
CA GLY A 584 4.21 -6.94 19.87
C GLY A 584 3.98 -8.11 18.92
N LYS A 585 3.65 -7.83 17.65
CA LYS A 585 3.53 -8.85 16.60
C LYS A 585 4.93 -9.22 16.11
N ARG A 586 5.17 -10.52 15.94
CA ARG A 586 6.49 -11.04 15.56
C ARG A 586 6.84 -10.74 14.10
N TRP A 587 5.85 -10.79 13.22
CA TRP A 587 6.04 -10.75 11.78
C TRP A 587 5.40 -9.50 11.18
N THR A 588 6.09 -8.93 10.20
CA THR A 588 5.58 -7.88 9.31
C THR A 588 5.57 -8.44 7.90
N GLY A 589 4.38 -8.56 7.34
CA GLY A 589 4.12 -9.04 6.00
C GLY A 589 4.46 -8.00 4.94
N ALA A 590 4.74 -8.46 3.71
CA ALA A 590 4.68 -7.60 2.54
C ALA A 590 4.14 -8.32 1.30
N GLU A 591 3.18 -7.71 0.57
CA GLU A 591 2.98 -7.99 -0.84
C GLU A 591 4.24 -7.50 -1.58
N ALA A 592 5.06 -8.46 -1.98
CA ALA A 592 6.42 -8.18 -2.40
C ALA A 592 6.57 -8.30 -3.92
N PHE A 593 7.16 -7.27 -4.51
CA PHE A 593 7.66 -7.24 -5.89
C PHE A 593 6.60 -7.06 -6.98
N THR A 594 5.44 -6.50 -6.67
CA THR A 594 4.42 -6.18 -7.68
C THR A 594 5.01 -5.31 -8.79
N SER A 595 4.75 -5.64 -10.05
CA SER A 595 5.33 -4.89 -11.18
C SER A 595 4.34 -4.73 -12.32
N PHE A 596 4.41 -3.60 -13.01
CA PHE A 596 3.54 -3.26 -14.15
C PHE A 596 4.32 -2.69 -15.34
N ASP A 597 5.44 -2.00 -15.09
CA ASP A 597 6.18 -1.26 -16.12
C ASP A 597 7.08 -2.14 -17.01
N ARG A 598 7.46 -3.34 -16.53
CA ARG A 598 8.47 -4.22 -17.15
C ARG A 598 8.10 -5.71 -17.11
N PRO A 599 7.04 -6.14 -17.83
CA PRO A 599 6.62 -7.54 -17.81
C PRO A 599 7.76 -8.49 -18.20
N TRP A 600 7.87 -9.63 -17.53
CA TRP A 600 8.85 -10.71 -17.84
C TRP A 600 10.33 -10.30 -17.82
N ALA A 601 10.68 -9.19 -17.16
CA ALA A 601 12.03 -8.62 -17.16
C ALA A 601 12.84 -8.92 -15.90
N SER A 602 12.22 -9.53 -14.89
CA SER A 602 12.79 -9.63 -13.56
C SER A 602 13.48 -10.97 -13.30
N SER A 603 14.58 -10.89 -12.57
CA SER A 603 15.35 -12.00 -12.00
C SER A 603 15.72 -11.68 -10.55
N PRO A 604 16.17 -12.66 -9.73
CA PRO A 604 16.62 -12.41 -8.37
C PRO A 604 17.62 -11.25 -8.25
N ARG A 605 18.55 -11.14 -9.20
CA ARG A 605 19.51 -10.03 -9.31
C ARG A 605 18.82 -8.67 -9.29
N SER A 606 17.81 -8.49 -10.15
CA SER A 606 17.09 -7.22 -10.31
C SER A 606 16.12 -6.90 -9.16
N LEU A 607 15.78 -7.90 -8.33
CA LEU A 607 14.83 -7.76 -7.24
C LEU A 607 15.52 -7.53 -5.89
N LYS A 608 16.82 -7.78 -5.79
CA LYS A 608 17.57 -7.70 -4.52
C LYS A 608 17.46 -6.33 -3.86
N HIS A 609 17.65 -5.24 -4.61
CA HIS A 609 17.59 -3.89 -4.03
C HIS A 609 16.18 -3.53 -3.56
N VAL A 610 15.13 -4.09 -4.17
CA VAL A 610 13.75 -3.92 -3.71
C VAL A 610 13.55 -4.66 -2.39
N ALA A 611 14.04 -5.90 -2.28
CA ALA A 611 13.94 -6.69 -1.06
C ALA A 611 14.73 -6.08 0.10
N ASP A 612 15.92 -5.55 -0.17
CA ASP A 612 16.75 -4.90 0.85
C ASP A 612 16.10 -3.62 1.37
N LEU A 613 15.30 -2.94 0.55
CA LEU A 613 14.46 -1.84 1.04
C LEU A 613 13.38 -2.36 1.98
N GLN A 614 12.66 -3.41 1.57
CA GLN A 614 11.59 -4.00 2.39
C GLN A 614 12.14 -4.47 3.75
N LEU A 615 13.27 -5.19 3.76
CA LEU A 615 13.98 -5.58 4.99
C LEU A 615 14.30 -4.35 5.85
N ALA A 616 14.87 -3.30 5.26
CA ALA A 616 15.21 -2.07 5.97
C ALA A 616 13.99 -1.29 6.51
N LEU A 617 12.81 -1.50 5.94
CA LEU A 617 11.55 -0.94 6.43
C LEU A 617 10.87 -1.81 7.50
N GLY A 618 11.44 -2.98 7.82
CA GLY A 618 10.96 -3.86 8.89
C GLY A 618 10.22 -5.12 8.42
N VAL A 619 10.18 -5.39 7.11
CA VAL A 619 9.56 -6.61 6.57
C VAL A 619 10.34 -7.85 6.99
N THR A 620 9.60 -8.84 7.50
CA THR A 620 10.14 -10.13 7.96
C THR A 620 9.35 -11.33 7.42
N ARG A 621 8.31 -11.07 6.62
CA ARG A 621 7.49 -12.10 5.97
C ARG A 621 7.13 -11.68 4.55
N PHE A 622 7.96 -12.09 3.59
CA PHE A 622 7.70 -11.83 2.17
C PHE A 622 6.55 -12.70 1.66
N CYS A 623 5.55 -12.08 1.04
CA CYS A 623 4.52 -12.74 0.24
C CYS A 623 4.74 -12.32 -1.21
N ILE A 624 5.43 -13.16 -1.99
CA ILE A 624 5.86 -12.83 -3.35
C ILE A 624 4.61 -12.67 -4.24
N HIS A 625 4.37 -11.44 -4.70
CA HIS A 625 3.41 -11.14 -5.75
C HIS A 625 4.13 -11.29 -7.09
N THR A 626 3.86 -12.30 -7.91
CA THR A 626 2.92 -13.40 -7.69
C THR A 626 3.47 -14.69 -8.31
N SER A 627 2.91 -15.83 -7.91
CA SER A 627 3.06 -17.15 -8.54
C SER A 627 1.71 -17.61 -9.09
N PRO A 628 1.21 -17.11 -10.24
CA PRO A 628 -0.06 -17.57 -10.78
C PRO A 628 -0.02 -19.07 -11.09
N HIS A 629 -1.13 -19.78 -10.89
CA HIS A 629 -1.21 -21.21 -11.14
C HIS A 629 -0.91 -21.55 -12.61
N GLN A 630 -0.13 -22.61 -12.84
CA GLN A 630 0.29 -23.06 -14.17
C GLN A 630 -0.36 -24.38 -14.58
N PRO A 631 -1.47 -24.34 -15.35
CA PRO A 631 -2.00 -25.55 -15.96
C PRO A 631 -1.00 -26.22 -16.91
N LEU A 632 -0.96 -27.55 -16.95
CA LEU A 632 -0.02 -28.29 -17.81
C LEU A 632 -0.25 -28.03 -19.31
N ALA A 633 -1.48 -27.68 -19.68
CA ALA A 633 -1.83 -27.36 -21.06
C ALA A 633 -1.35 -25.97 -21.51
N ALA A 634 -0.97 -25.08 -20.58
CA ALA A 634 -0.43 -23.76 -20.92
C ALA A 634 1.03 -23.89 -21.40
N PRO A 635 1.35 -23.50 -22.65
CA PRO A 635 2.74 -23.45 -23.10
C PRO A 635 3.54 -22.42 -22.28
N PRO A 636 4.84 -22.62 -22.01
CA PRO A 636 5.68 -21.61 -21.37
C PRO A 636 5.64 -20.25 -22.11
N PRO A 637 5.77 -19.12 -21.41
CA PRO A 637 6.02 -19.01 -19.98
C PRO A 637 4.76 -19.22 -19.12
N GLY A 638 3.62 -19.50 -19.77
CA GLY A 638 2.38 -19.90 -19.14
C GLY A 638 1.50 -18.73 -18.70
N VAL A 639 0.65 -18.97 -17.70
CA VAL A 639 -0.36 -18.02 -17.23
C VAL A 639 0.29 -16.95 -16.36
N ALA A 640 -0.13 -15.69 -16.51
CA ALA A 640 0.26 -14.60 -15.63
C ALA A 640 -0.98 -13.89 -15.07
N LEU A 641 -0.78 -13.04 -14.06
CA LEU A 641 -1.83 -12.19 -13.50
C LEU A 641 -2.11 -11.05 -14.49
N ALA A 642 -2.98 -11.30 -15.46
CA ALA A 642 -2.96 -10.55 -16.72
C ALA A 642 -1.57 -10.59 -17.42
N PRO A 643 -1.45 -10.18 -18.69
CA PRO A 643 -0.16 -10.24 -19.38
C PRO A 643 0.92 -9.27 -18.86
N PHE A 644 0.56 -8.30 -18.02
CA PHE A 644 1.40 -7.15 -17.64
C PHE A 644 1.71 -7.04 -16.15
N LEU A 645 0.94 -7.67 -15.24
CA LEU A 645 1.29 -7.66 -13.82
C LEU A 645 2.25 -8.81 -13.49
N GLY A 646 3.39 -8.44 -12.95
CA GLY A 646 4.36 -9.37 -12.36
C GLY A 646 4.34 -9.31 -10.83
N GLN A 647 5.15 -10.10 -10.15
CA GLN A 647 6.13 -11.03 -10.72
C GLN A 647 5.49 -12.22 -11.43
N ALA A 648 6.25 -12.80 -12.35
CA ALA A 648 5.94 -14.10 -12.93
C ALA A 648 6.76 -15.19 -12.26
N PHE A 649 6.72 -15.25 -10.92
CA PHE A 649 7.49 -16.19 -10.11
C PHE A 649 6.86 -17.58 -10.15
N THR A 650 7.03 -18.29 -11.26
CA THR A 650 6.36 -19.57 -11.53
C THR A 650 7.37 -20.66 -11.87
N VAL A 651 6.92 -21.92 -11.81
CA VAL A 651 7.69 -23.09 -12.27
C VAL A 651 8.07 -23.03 -13.77
N ASN A 652 7.46 -22.13 -14.55
CA ASN A 652 7.75 -21.92 -15.96
C ASN A 652 8.78 -20.81 -16.22
N GLU A 653 9.21 -20.07 -15.20
CA GLU A 653 10.26 -19.08 -15.36
C GLU A 653 11.58 -19.77 -15.73
N THR A 654 12.33 -19.16 -16.65
CA THR A 654 13.60 -19.69 -17.17
C THR A 654 14.63 -20.03 -16.09
N TRP A 655 14.61 -19.29 -14.98
CA TRP A 655 15.50 -19.43 -13.84
C TRP A 655 14.85 -20.14 -12.64
N ALA A 656 13.66 -20.75 -12.82
CA ALA A 656 12.89 -21.38 -11.75
C ALA A 656 13.71 -22.42 -10.94
N ASP A 657 14.52 -23.25 -11.62
CA ASP A 657 15.37 -24.26 -10.96
C ASP A 657 16.60 -23.67 -10.25
N MET A 658 16.84 -22.36 -10.41
CA MET A 658 17.97 -21.62 -9.81
C MET A 658 17.51 -20.65 -8.70
N ALA A 659 16.21 -20.62 -8.38
CA ALA A 659 15.64 -19.64 -7.43
C ALA A 659 15.99 -19.90 -5.96
N LYS A 660 16.34 -21.14 -5.57
CA LYS A 660 16.49 -21.52 -4.16
C LYS A 660 17.45 -20.62 -3.35
N PRO A 661 18.66 -20.27 -3.83
CA PRO A 661 19.57 -19.43 -3.04
C PRO A 661 19.05 -18.02 -2.80
N TRP A 662 18.21 -17.50 -3.69
CA TRP A 662 17.52 -16.24 -3.49
C TRP A 662 16.45 -16.35 -2.40
N ILE A 663 15.63 -17.40 -2.44
CA ILE A 663 14.62 -17.66 -1.42
C ILE A 663 15.26 -17.92 -0.05
N ASP A 664 16.39 -18.63 -0.01
CA ASP A 664 17.15 -18.83 1.21
C ASP A 664 17.71 -17.50 1.74
N TYR A 665 18.22 -16.60 0.89
CA TYR A 665 18.62 -15.25 1.31
C TYR A 665 17.47 -14.51 2.02
N LEU A 666 16.27 -14.50 1.42
CA LEU A 666 15.10 -13.86 2.03
C LEU A 666 14.78 -14.48 3.40
N ALA A 667 14.86 -15.80 3.50
CA ALA A 667 14.59 -16.53 4.73
C ALA A 667 15.64 -16.25 5.84
N ARG A 668 16.93 -16.19 5.49
CA ARG A 668 18.01 -15.85 6.45
C ARG A 668 17.84 -14.45 7.02
N CYS A 669 17.61 -13.48 6.13
CA CYS A 669 17.40 -12.10 6.54
C CYS A 669 16.16 -11.97 7.44
N SER A 670 15.06 -12.63 7.06
CA SER A 670 13.82 -12.66 7.84
C SER A 670 13.99 -13.34 9.21
N ALA A 671 14.78 -14.43 9.29
CA ALA A 671 15.07 -15.12 10.54
C ALA A 671 15.83 -14.22 11.52
N VAL A 672 16.81 -13.44 11.04
CA VAL A 672 17.56 -12.49 11.88
C VAL A 672 16.69 -11.30 12.29
N LEU A 673 15.97 -10.71 11.33
CA LEU A 673 15.18 -9.49 11.58
C LEU A 673 13.89 -9.73 12.37
N SER A 674 13.45 -10.97 12.55
CA SER A 674 12.33 -11.34 13.43
C SER A 674 12.75 -11.77 14.85
N ALA A 675 14.06 -11.83 15.12
CA ALA A 675 14.59 -12.26 16.43
C ALA A 675 14.65 -11.11 17.44
N GLY A 676 14.51 -11.41 18.73
CA GLY A 676 14.64 -10.42 19.81
C GLY A 676 13.64 -9.26 19.69
N GLU A 677 14.07 -8.06 20.07
CA GLU A 677 13.26 -6.82 20.00
C GLU A 677 13.73 -5.91 18.85
N PRO A 678 12.84 -5.14 18.20
CA PRO A 678 13.23 -4.06 17.29
C PRO A 678 14.08 -3.00 18.00
N ALA A 679 15.16 -2.56 17.37
CA ALA A 679 16.09 -1.57 17.92
C ALA A 679 15.73 -0.15 17.45
N VAL A 680 14.54 0.31 17.85
CA VAL A 680 13.94 1.59 17.44
C VAL A 680 14.18 2.66 18.51
N ASP A 681 14.34 3.92 18.09
CA ASP A 681 14.72 5.02 18.99
C ASP A 681 13.54 5.94 19.33
N ILE A 682 12.63 6.19 18.38
CA ILE A 682 11.63 7.26 18.45
C ILE A 682 10.22 6.73 18.14
N ALA A 683 9.24 7.07 18.97
CA ALA A 683 7.83 6.92 18.61
C ALA A 683 7.34 8.23 17.96
N VAL A 684 6.81 8.17 16.74
CA VAL A 684 6.26 9.31 16.01
C VAL A 684 4.74 9.26 16.05
N PHE A 685 4.12 10.13 16.84
CA PHE A 685 2.68 10.30 16.80
C PHE A 685 2.27 11.05 15.53
N VAL A 686 1.53 10.40 14.64
CA VAL A 686 1.21 10.93 13.30
C VAL A 686 0.02 11.89 13.27
N GLY A 687 -0.68 12.05 14.39
CA GLY A 687 -1.90 12.86 14.50
C GLY A 687 -3.17 12.02 14.32
N GLU A 688 -4.28 12.69 14.02
CA GLU A 688 -5.63 12.09 14.06
C GLU A 688 -6.47 12.47 12.84
N GLU A 689 -5.82 12.75 11.71
CA GLU A 689 -6.45 13.20 10.46
C GLU A 689 -6.23 12.21 9.31
N ALA A 690 -5.15 12.35 8.55
CA ALA A 690 -4.82 11.46 7.44
C ALA A 690 -4.08 10.20 7.93
N PRO A 691 -4.30 9.05 7.27
CA PRO A 691 -3.50 7.84 7.50
C PRO A 691 -2.04 8.06 7.09
N VAL A 692 -1.15 7.15 7.46
CA VAL A 692 0.29 7.25 7.16
C VAL A 692 0.52 7.30 5.65
N THR A 693 -0.14 6.43 4.87
CA THR A 693 -0.10 6.47 3.40
C THR A 693 -0.62 7.77 2.80
N GLY A 694 -1.55 8.46 3.47
CA GLY A 694 -2.07 9.77 3.07
C GLY A 694 -1.10 10.91 3.38
N LEU A 695 -0.52 10.92 4.59
CA LEU A 695 0.45 11.93 5.03
C LEU A 695 1.73 11.93 4.18
N PHE A 696 2.16 10.74 3.76
CA PHE A 696 3.41 10.51 3.01
C PHE A 696 3.15 9.95 1.61
N ALA A 697 2.01 10.32 1.03
CA ALA A 697 1.56 9.93 -0.30
C ALA A 697 2.60 10.22 -1.41
N ASP A 698 3.10 11.46 -1.40
CA ASP A 698 3.94 12.01 -2.48
C ASP A 698 5.35 12.41 -2.02
N ALA A 699 5.67 12.26 -0.74
CA ALA A 699 6.99 12.56 -0.19
C ALA A 699 7.34 11.65 1.00
N TYR A 700 8.62 11.25 1.10
CA TYR A 700 9.11 10.45 2.23
C TYR A 700 9.08 11.25 3.53
N ASP A 701 8.83 10.57 4.65
CA ASP A 701 9.00 11.16 5.97
C ASP A 701 10.49 11.40 6.27
N VAL A 702 10.84 12.67 6.37
CA VAL A 702 12.19 13.14 6.71
C VAL A 702 12.22 13.86 8.06
N SER A 703 11.17 13.71 8.87
CA SER A 703 11.07 14.34 10.19
C SER A 703 12.06 13.73 11.19
N VAL A 704 12.38 12.45 11.03
CA VAL A 704 13.39 11.74 11.80
C VAL A 704 14.75 11.88 11.11
N PRO A 705 15.79 12.40 11.79
CA PRO A 705 17.11 12.55 11.18
C PRO A 705 17.73 11.20 10.78
N PRO A 706 18.65 11.18 9.80
CA PRO A 706 19.33 9.97 9.39
C PRO A 706 19.93 9.20 10.57
N TRP A 707 19.94 7.88 10.43
CA TRP A 707 20.53 6.91 11.37
C TRP A 707 19.79 6.70 12.70
N PHE A 708 18.70 7.42 12.94
CA PHE A 708 17.70 7.02 13.92
C PHE A 708 16.64 6.17 13.25
N ASP A 709 16.14 5.17 13.98
CA ASP A 709 14.96 4.42 13.56
C ASP A 709 13.74 4.85 14.39
N PHE A 710 12.56 4.70 13.82
CA PHE A 710 11.30 5.16 14.41
C PHE A 710 10.13 4.24 14.12
N ASP A 711 9.08 4.32 14.93
CA ASP A 711 7.77 3.73 14.64
C ASP A 711 6.69 4.81 14.62
N TYR A 712 5.74 4.69 13.68
CA TYR A 712 4.51 5.47 13.70
C TYR A 712 3.56 4.97 14.80
N VAL A 713 2.91 5.93 15.47
CA VAL A 713 1.89 5.65 16.49
C VAL A 713 0.63 6.46 16.16
N GLY A 714 -0.47 5.74 15.92
CA GLY A 714 -1.81 6.32 15.77
C GLY A 714 -2.46 6.65 17.12
N ALA A 715 -3.65 7.24 17.09
CA ALA A 715 -4.38 7.61 18.31
C ALA A 715 -4.77 6.39 19.17
N ASP A 716 -5.09 5.28 18.52
CA ASP A 716 -5.36 3.98 19.14
C ASP A 716 -4.08 3.38 19.76
N GLY A 717 -2.96 3.44 19.04
CA GLY A 717 -1.65 2.97 19.48
C GLY A 717 -1.13 3.70 20.72
N MET A 718 -1.54 4.95 20.96
CA MET A 718 -1.19 5.69 22.17
C MET A 718 -1.64 4.96 23.45
N ALA A 719 -2.72 4.16 23.39
CA ALA A 719 -3.16 3.35 24.54
C ALA A 719 -2.16 2.24 24.88
N ALA A 720 -1.43 1.70 23.90
CA ALA A 720 -0.42 0.65 24.09
C ALA A 720 0.89 1.15 24.72
N LEU A 721 1.09 2.48 24.82
CA LEU A 721 2.32 3.06 25.35
C LEU A 721 2.32 3.18 26.88
N SER A 722 3.43 2.86 27.52
CA SER A 722 3.65 3.03 28.95
C SER A 722 5.02 3.66 29.19
N VAL A 723 5.37 3.96 30.45
CA VAL A 723 6.68 4.51 30.81
C VAL A 723 7.33 3.64 31.87
N GLU A 724 8.57 3.21 31.60
CA GLU A 724 9.41 2.45 32.52
C GLU A 724 10.80 3.09 32.52
N ASP A 725 11.31 3.46 33.70
CA ASP A 725 12.62 4.11 33.87
C ASP A 725 12.87 5.33 32.96
N GLY A 726 11.81 6.10 32.68
CA GLY A 726 11.85 7.28 31.82
C GLY A 726 11.82 7.00 30.31
N MET A 727 11.87 5.74 29.91
CA MET A 727 11.71 5.28 28.52
C MET A 727 10.24 4.97 28.25
N ILE A 728 9.79 5.25 27.03
CA ILE A 728 8.45 4.84 26.58
C ILE A 728 8.51 3.39 26.14
N ARG A 729 7.52 2.58 26.51
CA ARG A 729 7.45 1.16 26.15
C ARG A 729 6.11 0.79 25.53
N SER A 730 6.15 -0.08 24.53
CA SER A 730 5.00 -0.77 23.98
C SER A 730 5.12 -2.28 24.24
N ALA A 731 4.25 -3.09 23.66
CA ALA A 731 4.33 -4.55 23.81
C ALA A 731 5.57 -5.15 23.11
N GLY A 732 6.03 -4.54 22.01
CA GLY A 732 7.15 -5.05 21.22
C GLY A 732 8.37 -4.14 21.16
N ALA A 733 8.30 -2.89 21.61
CA ALA A 733 9.39 -1.92 21.43
C ALA A 733 9.57 -0.96 22.61
N ARG A 734 10.68 -0.24 22.58
CA ARG A 734 11.06 0.80 23.55
C ARG A 734 11.55 2.03 22.82
N TYR A 735 11.21 3.22 23.30
CA TYR A 735 11.50 4.50 22.67
C TYR A 735 12.08 5.48 23.67
N ALA A 736 13.06 6.27 23.25
CA ALA A 736 13.66 7.31 24.06
C ALA A 736 12.73 8.51 24.24
N LEU A 737 11.87 8.78 23.25
CA LEU A 737 10.92 9.90 23.27
C LEU A 737 9.73 9.65 22.35
N LEU A 738 8.67 10.43 22.59
CA LEU A 738 7.54 10.61 21.68
C LEU A 738 7.70 11.91 20.90
N TYR A 739 7.72 11.85 19.57
CA TYR A 739 7.69 13.02 18.70
C TYR A 739 6.27 13.28 18.18
N LEU A 740 5.80 14.52 18.27
CA LEU A 740 4.52 14.94 17.71
C LEU A 740 4.71 15.38 16.26
N GLY A 741 4.50 14.44 15.33
CA GLY A 741 4.68 14.61 13.89
C GLY A 741 3.36 14.73 13.12
N GLY A 742 3.42 14.52 11.80
CA GLY A 742 2.25 14.48 10.91
C GLY A 742 1.25 15.61 11.13
N SER A 743 -0.01 15.25 11.38
CA SER A 743 -1.15 16.17 11.57
C SER A 743 -1.37 16.62 13.02
N SER A 744 -0.45 16.32 13.95
CA SER A 744 -0.62 16.52 15.40
C SER A 744 -0.79 17.98 15.89
N ARG A 745 -0.71 18.97 14.98
CA ARG A 745 -1.09 20.38 15.27
C ARG A 745 -2.52 20.50 15.75
N ARG A 746 -3.41 19.61 15.30
CA ARG A 746 -4.76 19.42 15.84
C ARG A 746 -4.84 18.01 16.40
N MET A 747 -5.22 17.88 17.66
CA MET A 747 -5.34 16.59 18.34
C MET A 747 -6.50 16.63 19.32
N THR A 748 -7.10 15.49 19.61
CA THR A 748 -8.22 15.44 20.53
C THR A 748 -7.78 15.60 21.97
N LEU A 749 -8.71 16.02 22.83
CA LEU A 749 -8.50 16.11 24.26
C LEU A 749 -8.17 14.73 24.87
N GLY A 750 -8.72 13.65 24.31
CA GLY A 750 -8.39 12.28 24.70
C GLY A 750 -6.90 11.97 24.52
N THR A 751 -6.35 12.23 23.34
CA THR A 751 -4.92 12.09 23.06
C THR A 751 -4.08 13.01 23.92
N LEU A 752 -4.49 14.27 24.09
CA LEU A 752 -3.78 15.23 24.94
C LEU A 752 -3.68 14.75 26.40
N ARG A 753 -4.75 14.16 26.94
CA ARG A 753 -4.75 13.52 28.27
C ARG A 753 -3.83 12.31 28.31
N ARG A 754 -3.75 11.54 27.22
CA ARG A 754 -2.82 10.40 27.13
C ARG A 754 -1.36 10.86 27.14
N ILE A 755 -1.03 11.92 26.40
CA ILE A 755 0.31 12.55 26.43
C ILE A 755 0.64 13.04 27.85
N ALA A 756 -0.31 13.70 28.54
CA ALA A 756 -0.12 14.12 29.93
C ALA A 756 0.19 12.93 30.85
N THR A 757 -0.50 11.80 30.66
CA THR A 757 -0.27 10.57 31.44
C THR A 757 1.14 10.02 31.22
N LEU A 758 1.63 9.99 29.98
CA LEU A 758 3.00 9.55 29.68
C LEU A 758 4.04 10.50 30.33
N LEU A 759 3.81 11.82 30.25
CA LEU A 759 4.68 12.80 30.90
C LEU A 759 4.71 12.63 32.43
N ASP A 760 3.57 12.38 33.06
CA ASP A 760 3.49 12.11 34.51
C ASP A 760 4.23 10.82 34.90
N GLY A 761 4.27 9.85 33.98
CA GLY A 761 5.07 8.63 34.09
C GLY A 761 6.57 8.84 33.92
N GLY A 762 7.01 9.98 33.38
CA GLY A 762 8.42 10.30 33.18
C GLY A 762 8.88 10.40 31.72
N ALA A 763 7.98 10.31 30.74
CA ALA A 763 8.34 10.33 29.33
C ALA A 763 8.97 11.65 28.87
N THR A 764 9.74 11.59 27.78
CA THR A 764 10.14 12.77 27.01
C THR A 764 9.24 12.92 25.79
N VAL A 765 8.68 14.12 25.60
CA VAL A 765 7.86 14.49 24.44
C VAL A 765 8.55 15.63 23.70
N VAL A 766 8.74 15.48 22.39
CA VAL A 766 9.25 16.53 21.51
C VAL A 766 8.12 16.95 20.59
N GLY A 767 7.75 18.22 20.64
CA GLY A 767 6.64 18.73 19.87
C GLY A 767 6.12 20.04 20.41
N VAL A 768 5.49 20.78 19.53
CA VAL A 768 4.85 22.06 19.84
C VAL A 768 3.48 21.89 20.47
N ARG A 769 3.04 22.91 21.18
CA ARG A 769 1.68 23.00 21.71
C ARG A 769 0.67 22.86 20.55
N PRO A 770 -0.30 21.95 20.63
CA PRO A 770 -1.34 21.86 19.62
C PRO A 770 -2.24 23.10 19.66
N GLU A 771 -2.86 23.41 18.53
CA GLU A 771 -3.62 24.63 18.31
C GLU A 771 -5.03 24.52 18.91
N ARG A 772 -5.72 23.41 18.62
CA ARG A 772 -7.09 23.10 19.08
C ARG A 772 -7.42 21.62 18.90
N SER A 773 -8.55 21.20 19.45
CA SER A 773 -9.16 19.91 19.10
C SER A 773 -9.89 19.99 17.75
N PRO A 774 -9.79 18.96 16.89
CA PRO A 774 -10.62 18.83 15.70
C PRO A 774 -12.04 18.32 16.01
N SER A 775 -12.30 17.84 17.24
CA SER A 775 -13.58 17.26 17.65
C SER A 775 -14.55 18.30 18.21
N LEU A 776 -15.85 18.13 17.95
CA LEU A 776 -16.90 18.95 18.54
C LEU A 776 -17.22 18.49 19.98
N ALA A 777 -16.91 17.23 20.32
CA ALA A 777 -17.11 16.68 21.65
C ALA A 777 -16.20 17.32 22.72
N ASP A 778 -15.07 17.89 22.29
CA ASP A 778 -14.04 18.38 23.19
C ASP A 778 -14.29 19.81 23.65
N GLY A 779 -14.13 20.06 24.95
CA GLY A 779 -14.24 21.40 25.53
C GLY A 779 -12.96 22.22 25.34
N ASP A 780 -13.05 23.32 24.58
CA ASP A 780 -11.93 24.22 24.29
C ASP A 780 -11.23 24.75 25.57
N ASP A 781 -11.99 25.07 26.61
CA ASP A 781 -11.44 25.54 27.89
C ASP A 781 -10.59 24.47 28.59
N GLU A 782 -11.01 23.20 28.54
CA GLU A 782 -10.24 22.11 29.14
C GLU A 782 -8.99 21.80 28.31
N PHE A 783 -9.13 21.81 26.98
CA PHE A 783 -8.02 21.66 26.06
C PHE A 783 -6.95 22.74 26.28
N ALA A 784 -7.36 24.00 26.40
CA ALA A 784 -6.45 25.12 26.68
C ALA A 784 -5.75 24.95 28.03
N ARG A 785 -6.50 24.64 29.09
CA ARG A 785 -5.93 24.39 30.43
C ARG A 785 -4.91 23.26 30.42
N LEU A 786 -5.23 22.12 29.80
CA LEU A 786 -4.32 20.97 29.76
C LEU A 786 -3.10 21.26 28.90
N SER A 787 -3.27 21.96 27.78
CA SER A 787 -2.15 22.42 26.95
C SER A 787 -1.20 23.34 27.74
N ASP A 788 -1.74 24.26 28.55
CA ASP A 788 -0.93 25.15 29.39
C ASP A 788 -0.23 24.38 30.51
N VAL A 789 -0.85 23.31 31.05
CA VAL A 789 -0.19 22.40 32.00
C VAL A 789 0.97 21.64 31.35
N ILE A 790 0.84 21.24 30.09
CA ILE A 790 1.88 20.46 29.40
C ILE A 790 3.04 21.35 28.92
N TRP A 791 2.75 22.51 28.32
CA TRP A 791 3.75 23.39 27.68
C TRP A 791 4.10 24.66 28.47
N GLY A 792 3.34 25.03 29.50
CA GLY A 792 3.51 26.32 30.18
C GLY A 792 4.68 26.39 31.15
N HIS A 793 5.02 25.28 31.82
CA HIS A 793 6.03 25.25 32.89
C HIS A 793 6.84 23.94 32.91
N PRO A 794 8.06 23.96 33.47
CA PRO A 794 8.82 22.74 33.75
C PRO A 794 8.02 21.77 34.63
N ARG A 795 8.07 20.48 34.31
CA ARG A 795 7.37 19.42 35.03
C ARG A 795 8.29 18.79 36.10
N SER A 796 7.68 18.25 37.16
CA SER A 796 8.41 17.50 38.21
C SER A 796 8.84 16.10 37.75
N ARG A 797 8.14 15.54 36.76
CA ARG A 797 8.43 14.30 36.06
C ARG A 797 8.16 14.48 34.57
N GLY A 798 8.92 13.77 33.75
CA GLY A 798 8.89 13.88 32.30
C GLY A 798 9.42 15.22 31.80
N ARG A 799 9.50 15.36 30.48
CA ARG A 799 10.03 16.57 29.84
C ARG A 799 9.31 16.82 28.53
N VAL A 800 9.04 18.09 28.24
CA VAL A 800 8.58 18.56 26.92
C VAL A 800 9.65 19.44 26.30
N ILE A 801 10.03 19.18 25.05
CA ILE A 801 10.85 20.08 24.23
C ILE A 801 9.95 20.66 23.13
N ALA A 802 9.64 21.94 23.28
CA ALA A 802 8.66 22.65 22.45
C ALA A 802 9.25 23.08 21.09
N THR A 803 9.51 22.10 20.21
CA THR A 803 10.05 22.35 18.87
C THR A 803 9.52 21.33 17.86
N THR A 804 9.50 21.72 16.58
CA THR A 804 9.33 20.79 15.45
C THR A 804 10.67 20.36 14.84
N ASP A 805 11.79 20.93 15.29
CA ASP A 805 13.13 20.49 14.89
C ASP A 805 13.58 19.35 15.81
N LEU A 806 13.20 18.12 15.44
CA LEU A 806 13.56 16.92 16.17
C LEU A 806 15.08 16.72 16.25
N ALA A 807 15.83 17.10 15.21
CA ALA A 807 17.30 17.02 15.22
C ALA A 807 17.92 17.89 16.31
N SER A 808 17.39 19.10 16.50
CA SER A 808 17.84 19.98 17.59
C SER A 808 17.47 19.43 18.97
N ALA A 809 16.26 18.88 19.12
CA ALA A 809 15.84 18.27 20.38
C ALA A 809 16.71 17.05 20.75
N LEU A 810 17.04 16.18 19.80
CA LEU A 810 17.92 15.04 20.01
C LEU A 810 19.32 15.49 20.48
N ARG A 811 19.88 16.55 19.87
CA ARG A 811 21.16 17.15 20.31
C ARG A 811 21.08 17.72 21.73
N GLU A 812 20.01 18.42 22.07
CA GLU A 812 19.80 18.97 23.43
C GLU A 812 19.71 17.84 24.48
N LEU A 813 19.05 16.75 24.13
CA LEU A 813 18.91 15.57 24.99
C LEU A 813 20.18 14.72 25.07
N GLY A 814 21.18 14.99 24.21
CA GLY A 814 22.36 14.14 24.08
C GLY A 814 22.05 12.74 23.53
N ILE A 815 20.91 12.59 22.85
CA ILE A 815 20.52 11.35 22.18
C ILE A 815 21.21 11.34 20.83
N VAL A 816 22.08 10.35 20.63
CA VAL A 816 22.86 10.15 19.41
C VAL A 816 22.50 8.80 18.81
N PRO A 817 22.56 8.63 17.48
CA PRO A 817 22.26 7.35 16.88
C PRO A 817 23.32 6.31 17.28
N TRP A 818 22.89 5.05 17.40
CA TRP A 818 23.80 3.96 17.76
C TRP A 818 24.82 3.67 16.66
N LEU A 819 24.47 3.87 15.39
CA LEU A 819 25.39 3.74 14.27
C LEU A 819 25.29 5.00 13.42
N GLU A 820 26.43 5.55 13.01
CA GLU A 820 26.49 6.66 12.06
C GLU A 820 27.31 6.18 10.86
N VAL A 821 26.77 6.33 9.65
CA VAL A 821 27.52 6.03 8.42
C VAL A 821 28.06 7.32 7.82
N GLU A 822 29.36 7.33 7.54
CA GLU A 822 30.06 8.33 6.75
C GLU A 822 30.31 7.77 5.34
N GLY A 823 30.00 8.57 4.31
CA GLY A 823 30.21 8.20 2.91
C GLY A 823 28.90 8.04 2.14
N PRO A 824 28.86 7.14 1.13
CA PRO A 824 27.65 6.85 0.37
C PRO A 824 26.48 6.41 1.26
N PRO A 825 25.23 6.68 0.87
CA PRO A 825 24.05 6.29 1.65
C PRO A 825 23.97 4.76 1.76
N ALA A 826 23.66 4.28 2.96
CA ALA A 826 23.37 2.88 3.25
C ALA A 826 22.00 2.76 3.91
N ARG A 827 21.29 1.66 3.63
CA ARG A 827 20.05 1.32 4.33
C ARG A 827 20.38 0.52 5.57
N THR A 828 19.69 0.81 6.68
CA THR A 828 19.94 0.14 7.95
C THR A 828 18.66 -0.18 8.70
N VAL A 829 18.62 -1.35 9.34
CA VAL A 829 17.61 -1.74 10.34
C VAL A 829 18.28 -2.63 11.38
N ALA A 830 17.83 -2.59 12.63
CA ALA A 830 18.49 -3.31 13.70
C ALA A 830 17.54 -4.01 14.67
N ARG A 831 18.04 -5.10 15.26
CA ARG A 831 17.39 -5.88 16.33
C ARG A 831 18.28 -5.92 17.57
N LEU A 832 17.66 -6.05 18.74
CA LEU A 832 18.29 -6.34 20.01
C LEU A 832 18.05 -7.81 20.35
N VAL A 833 19.10 -8.62 20.28
CA VAL A 833 19.08 -10.06 20.60
C VAL A 833 20.01 -10.28 21.79
N GLY A 834 19.50 -10.82 22.91
CA GLY A 834 20.27 -10.93 24.15
C GLY A 834 20.79 -9.59 24.67
N GLY A 835 20.06 -8.50 24.43
CA GLY A 835 20.51 -7.13 24.74
C GLY A 835 21.63 -6.58 23.85
N ARG A 836 22.08 -7.34 22.85
CA ARG A 836 23.10 -6.93 21.88
C ARG A 836 22.47 -6.53 20.55
N ARG A 837 23.00 -5.49 19.91
CA ARG A 837 22.47 -5.01 18.63
C ARG A 837 23.07 -5.81 17.46
N VAL A 838 22.19 -6.27 16.57
CA VAL A 838 22.51 -6.84 15.26
C VAL A 838 21.89 -5.94 14.20
N THR A 839 22.69 -5.45 13.26
CA THR A 839 22.28 -4.40 12.31
C THR A 839 22.44 -4.88 10.88
N PHE A 840 21.35 -4.91 10.11
CA PHE A 840 21.40 -5.08 8.66
C PHE A 840 21.91 -3.79 8.01
N VAL A 841 22.81 -3.90 7.04
CA VAL A 841 23.35 -2.79 6.25
C VAL A 841 23.32 -3.17 4.78
N ALA A 842 22.73 -2.33 3.93
CA ALA A 842 22.64 -2.59 2.49
C ALA A 842 23.02 -1.37 1.64
N ASN A 843 23.76 -1.62 0.56
CA ASN A 843 24.04 -0.67 -0.50
C ASN A 843 22.82 -0.55 -1.43
N PRO A 844 22.18 0.62 -1.54
CA PRO A 844 21.04 0.80 -2.43
C PRO A 844 21.42 0.97 -3.91
N GLY A 845 22.70 1.18 -4.22
CA GLY A 845 23.19 1.56 -5.55
C GLY A 845 23.76 0.41 -6.38
N GLY A 846 23.75 0.59 -7.70
CA GLY A 846 24.27 -0.37 -8.69
C GLY A 846 25.80 -0.36 -8.87
N HIS A 847 26.55 0.20 -7.93
CA HIS A 847 28.01 0.26 -7.93
C HIS A 847 28.56 -0.08 -6.55
N ASP A 848 29.79 -0.59 -6.50
CA ASP A 848 30.48 -0.89 -5.24
C ASP A 848 30.69 0.41 -4.43
N VAL A 849 30.50 0.32 -3.12
CA VAL A 849 30.68 1.44 -2.19
C VAL A 849 31.59 1.04 -1.04
N HIS A 850 32.42 1.98 -0.62
CA HIS A 850 33.19 1.89 0.62
C HIS A 850 32.53 2.79 1.66
N ILE A 851 32.11 2.21 2.78
CA ILE A 851 31.50 2.97 3.88
C ILE A 851 32.39 2.91 5.12
N ARG A 852 32.44 4.04 5.84
CA ARG A 852 32.98 4.09 7.20
C ARG A 852 31.81 4.27 8.16
N PHE A 853 31.81 3.58 9.28
CA PHE A 853 30.75 3.77 10.28
C PHE A 853 31.30 3.84 11.70
N ALA A 854 30.58 4.53 12.58
CA ALA A 854 30.94 4.78 13.97
C ALA A 854 29.91 4.23 14.95
N VAL A 855 30.36 3.47 15.95
CA VAL A 855 29.54 2.86 17.01
C VAL A 855 30.04 3.27 18.40
N PRO A 856 29.23 3.14 19.48
CA PRO A 856 29.65 3.50 20.83
C PRO A 856 30.94 2.79 21.29
N ALA A 857 31.72 3.43 22.18
CA ALA A 857 33.01 2.92 22.64
C ALA A 857 32.92 1.57 23.37
N GLU A 858 31.79 1.31 24.02
CA GLU A 858 31.49 0.11 24.78
C GLU A 858 31.13 -1.10 23.91
N VAL A 859 30.89 -0.89 22.60
CA VAL A 859 30.67 -2.00 21.67
C VAL A 859 31.95 -2.82 21.59
N GLY A 860 31.84 -4.14 21.70
CA GLY A 860 32.95 -5.10 21.61
C GLY A 860 33.42 -5.34 20.17
N ALA A 861 34.16 -6.41 19.94
CA ALA A 861 34.50 -6.83 18.57
C ALA A 861 33.21 -7.12 17.77
N LEU A 862 33.25 -6.80 16.47
CA LEU A 862 32.15 -7.02 15.54
C LEU A 862 32.57 -8.04 14.47
N GLU A 863 31.60 -8.80 14.01
CA GLU A 863 31.71 -9.70 12.86
C GLU A 863 30.69 -9.25 11.80
N VAL A 864 31.02 -9.46 10.53
CA VAL A 864 30.12 -9.32 9.38
C VAL A 864 29.56 -10.69 9.04
N TRP A 865 28.25 -10.80 8.96
CA TRP A 865 27.57 -11.99 8.43
C TRP A 865 27.11 -11.70 7.01
N ASP A 866 27.63 -12.47 6.06
CA ASP A 866 27.30 -12.37 4.64
C ASP A 866 26.12 -13.33 4.32
N PRO A 867 24.91 -12.82 4.04
CA PRO A 867 23.72 -13.66 3.79
C PRO A 867 23.72 -14.34 2.43
N VAL A 868 24.58 -13.91 1.50
CA VAL A 868 24.70 -14.47 0.15
C VAL A 868 25.70 -15.62 0.16
N LEU A 869 26.91 -15.38 0.69
CA LEU A 869 27.98 -16.39 0.75
C LEU A 869 27.96 -17.26 2.02
N VAL A 870 27.10 -16.93 2.99
CA VAL A 870 26.90 -17.65 4.25
C VAL A 870 28.21 -17.83 5.01
N ARG A 871 28.81 -16.70 5.41
CA ARG A 871 30.08 -16.69 6.15
C ARG A 871 30.14 -15.58 7.19
N ARG A 872 31.07 -15.74 8.13
CA ARG A 872 31.43 -14.73 9.14
C ARG A 872 32.81 -14.17 8.83
N ILE A 873 32.95 -12.86 8.96
CA ILE A 873 34.22 -12.15 8.73
C ILE A 873 34.45 -11.23 9.93
N ASP A 874 35.57 -11.39 10.62
CA ASP A 874 35.96 -10.47 11.70
C ASP A 874 36.16 -9.06 11.14
N LEU A 875 35.55 -8.06 11.77
CA LEU A 875 35.66 -6.68 11.34
C LEU A 875 36.76 -5.96 12.11
N ALA A 876 37.78 -5.49 11.38
CA ALA A 876 38.88 -4.74 11.97
C ALA A 876 38.45 -3.32 12.36
N GLU A 877 38.82 -2.90 13.56
CA GLU A 877 38.66 -1.51 13.98
C GLU A 877 39.62 -0.61 13.19
N ALA A 878 39.07 0.38 12.49
CA ALA A 878 39.82 1.38 11.73
C ALA A 878 40.36 2.51 12.64
N GLY A 879 39.76 2.71 13.81
CA GLY A 879 40.21 3.70 14.78
C GLY A 879 39.10 4.18 15.73
N THR A 880 39.27 5.39 16.25
CA THR A 880 38.29 6.04 17.14
C THR A 880 38.10 7.50 16.71
N VAL A 881 36.85 7.95 16.60
CA VAL A 881 36.49 9.34 16.27
C VAL A 881 35.45 9.83 17.28
N ARG A 882 35.69 10.99 17.90
CA ARG A 882 34.79 11.60 18.91
C ARG A 882 34.38 10.62 20.04
N GLY A 883 35.30 9.75 20.45
CA GLY A 883 35.03 8.74 21.48
C GLY A 883 34.14 7.58 21.03
N ARG A 884 33.96 7.38 19.72
CA ARG A 884 33.24 6.25 19.10
C ARG A 884 34.23 5.39 18.32
N ARG A 885 34.07 4.07 18.35
CA ARG A 885 34.91 3.14 17.57
C ARG A 885 34.45 3.18 16.11
N THR A 886 35.41 3.22 15.19
CA THR A 886 35.14 3.32 13.75
C THR A 886 35.58 2.07 13.02
N PHE A 887 34.79 1.66 12.04
CA PHE A 887 35.02 0.50 11.20
C PHE A 887 34.81 0.87 9.73
N GLU A 888 35.39 0.09 8.83
CA GLU A 888 35.29 0.27 7.38
C GLU A 888 34.75 -1.01 6.73
N LEU A 889 33.89 -0.85 5.72
CA LEU A 889 33.23 -1.96 5.05
C LEU A 889 33.09 -1.65 3.55
N ASP A 890 33.52 -2.59 2.72
CA ASP A 890 33.23 -2.59 1.29
C ASP A 890 31.92 -3.36 1.04
N LEU A 891 30.98 -2.71 0.37
CA LEU A 891 29.73 -3.31 -0.07
C LEU A 891 29.69 -3.32 -1.61
N PRO A 892 29.56 -4.50 -2.24
CA PRO A 892 29.32 -4.61 -3.67
C PRO A 892 28.08 -3.83 -4.12
N ALA A 893 27.93 -3.62 -5.43
CA ALA A 893 26.67 -3.18 -6.04
C ALA A 893 25.48 -4.00 -5.51
N PHE A 894 24.48 -3.33 -4.93
CA PHE A 894 23.33 -3.95 -4.25
C PHE A 894 23.70 -4.98 -3.15
N GLY A 895 24.92 -4.93 -2.61
CA GLY A 895 25.40 -5.82 -1.55
C GLY A 895 24.82 -5.48 -0.20
N SER A 896 24.65 -6.49 0.66
CA SER A 896 24.09 -6.33 2.00
C SER A 896 24.66 -7.34 2.98
N VAL A 897 24.79 -6.95 4.25
CA VAL A 897 25.34 -7.78 5.32
C VAL A 897 24.66 -7.50 6.66
N PHE A 898 24.91 -8.36 7.66
CA PHE A 898 24.63 -8.03 9.06
C PHE A 898 25.91 -7.72 9.81
N LEU A 899 25.88 -6.68 10.64
CA LEU A 899 26.88 -6.39 11.66
C LEU A 899 26.41 -7.02 12.97
N ALA A 900 27.17 -7.96 13.51
CA ALA A 900 26.84 -8.69 14.73
C ALA A 900 27.99 -8.65 15.75
N PRO A 901 27.73 -8.81 17.06
CA PRO A 901 28.79 -8.98 18.06
C PRO A 901 29.59 -10.25 17.80
N ALA A 902 30.91 -10.18 17.97
CA ALA A 902 31.78 -11.34 17.85
C ALA A 902 31.51 -12.38 18.95
N THR A 903 31.50 -13.66 18.58
CA THR A 903 31.14 -14.76 19.51
C THR A 903 32.36 -15.51 20.07
N ALA A 904 33.54 -15.34 19.47
CA ALA A 904 34.81 -15.87 19.97
C ALA A 904 35.71 -14.73 20.50
N SER A 905 36.62 -15.05 21.43
CA SER A 905 37.75 -14.14 21.74
C SER A 905 38.59 -13.96 20.46
N PRO A 906 39.12 -12.76 20.16
CA PRO A 906 39.81 -12.51 18.90
C PRO A 906 40.92 -13.54 18.69
N GLY A 907 40.67 -14.51 17.82
CA GLY A 907 41.69 -15.38 17.28
C GLY A 907 42.66 -14.53 16.48
N ALA A 908 43.91 -14.97 16.35
CA ALA A 908 44.92 -14.21 15.62
C ALA A 908 44.39 -13.82 14.24
N ARG A 909 44.18 -12.51 14.07
CA ARG A 909 44.16 -11.74 12.82
C ARG A 909 44.04 -12.62 11.57
N ALA A 910 42.83 -12.83 11.07
CA ALA A 910 42.68 -13.02 9.65
C ALA A 910 43.05 -11.67 9.02
N ASP A 911 44.33 -11.45 8.69
CA ASP A 911 44.66 -10.41 7.72
C ASP A 911 43.69 -10.63 6.56
N ALA A 912 42.93 -9.59 6.17
CA ALA A 912 41.95 -9.64 5.08
C ALA A 912 42.53 -10.53 4.01
N ALA A 913 42.00 -11.76 3.88
CA ALA A 913 42.71 -12.83 3.23
C ALA A 913 43.10 -12.32 1.85
N SER A 914 44.41 -12.20 1.59
CA SER A 914 44.89 -11.60 0.36
C SER A 914 44.48 -12.51 -0.79
N ALA A 915 43.29 -12.27 -1.34
CA ALA A 915 42.72 -13.11 -2.36
C ALA A 915 43.56 -12.94 -3.63
N VAL A 916 44.29 -13.98 -4.01
CA VAL A 916 45.04 -13.96 -5.26
C VAL A 916 44.05 -14.31 -6.38
N SER A 917 43.66 -13.30 -7.15
CA SER A 917 42.83 -13.49 -8.34
C SER A 917 43.69 -13.96 -9.53
N ARG A 918 43.23 -15.02 -10.20
CA ARG A 918 43.85 -15.58 -11.40
C ARG A 918 42.77 -15.76 -12.48
N PRO A 919 42.92 -15.15 -13.67
CA PRO A 919 41.97 -15.38 -14.77
C PRO A 919 41.88 -16.86 -15.13
N VAL A 920 40.67 -17.31 -15.50
CA VAL A 920 40.47 -18.65 -16.08
C VAL A 920 40.84 -18.60 -17.56
N GLU A 921 42.07 -19.00 -17.86
CA GLU A 921 42.58 -19.12 -19.23
C GLU A 921 42.09 -20.42 -19.88
N ALA A 922 40.88 -20.38 -20.44
CA ALA A 922 40.26 -21.51 -21.13
C ALA A 922 39.85 -21.17 -22.56
N ARG A 923 39.76 -22.19 -23.43
CA ARG A 923 39.03 -22.07 -24.70
C ARG A 923 37.55 -22.31 -24.45
N TRP A 924 36.79 -21.24 -24.39
CA TRP A 924 35.38 -21.30 -24.06
C TRP A 924 34.53 -21.68 -25.27
N THR A 925 33.47 -22.45 -25.00
CA THR A 925 32.42 -22.81 -25.95
C THR A 925 31.06 -22.45 -25.36
N LEU A 926 30.25 -21.72 -26.10
CA LEU A 926 28.87 -21.41 -25.76
C LEU A 926 27.93 -22.44 -26.42
N ILE A 927 27.06 -23.04 -25.62
CA ILE A 927 26.04 -24.00 -26.04
C ILE A 927 24.67 -23.36 -25.83
N LEU A 928 24.10 -22.85 -26.93
CA LEU A 928 22.72 -22.34 -26.97
C LEU A 928 21.79 -23.48 -27.42
N PRO A 929 20.70 -23.77 -26.68
CA PRO A 929 19.70 -24.77 -27.10
C PRO A 929 19.19 -24.53 -28.52
N GLY A 930 19.12 -25.61 -29.31
CA GLY A 930 18.67 -25.56 -30.70
C GLY A 930 19.70 -25.01 -31.70
N ARG A 931 20.94 -24.72 -31.27
CA ARG A 931 22.02 -24.22 -32.14
C ARG A 931 23.29 -25.07 -32.06
N PRO A 932 24.14 -25.07 -33.10
CA PRO A 932 25.50 -25.61 -33.00
C PRO A 932 26.32 -24.85 -31.95
N ALA A 933 27.26 -25.55 -31.31
CA ALA A 933 28.15 -24.95 -30.33
C ALA A 933 29.02 -23.83 -30.95
N ILE A 934 29.13 -22.70 -30.23
CA ILE A 934 29.82 -21.49 -30.70
C ILE A 934 31.15 -21.36 -29.94
N ALA A 935 32.26 -21.37 -30.66
CA ALA A 935 33.57 -21.14 -30.06
C ALA A 935 33.75 -19.65 -29.70
N VAL A 936 34.11 -19.37 -28.46
CA VAL A 936 34.37 -18.01 -27.93
C VAL A 936 35.78 -17.97 -27.33
N PRO A 937 36.84 -18.04 -28.17
CA PRO A 937 38.22 -18.31 -27.73
C PRO A 937 38.87 -17.19 -26.92
N HIS A 938 38.26 -16.01 -26.87
CA HIS A 938 38.74 -14.84 -26.13
C HIS A 938 38.05 -14.67 -24.77
N GLY A 939 37.21 -15.63 -24.37
CA GLY A 939 36.45 -15.59 -23.12
C GLY A 939 34.94 -15.58 -23.36
N PRO A 940 34.14 -15.70 -22.29
CA PRO A 940 32.69 -15.50 -22.36
C PRO A 940 32.33 -14.13 -22.95
N VAL A 941 31.22 -14.10 -23.69
CA VAL A 941 30.65 -12.88 -24.30
C VAL A 941 29.13 -12.96 -24.18
N LEU A 942 28.45 -11.83 -24.03
CA LEU A 942 27.01 -11.77 -23.97
C LEU A 942 26.37 -12.29 -25.27
N TRP A 943 25.30 -13.07 -25.16
CA TRP A 943 24.55 -13.63 -26.29
C TRP A 943 24.00 -12.51 -27.19
N THR A 944 23.62 -11.39 -26.57
CA THR A 944 23.09 -10.20 -27.26
C THR A 944 24.08 -9.49 -28.17
N GLU A 945 25.37 -9.80 -28.03
CA GLU A 945 26.47 -9.25 -28.83
C GLU A 945 26.89 -10.18 -29.99
N LEU A 946 26.35 -11.39 -30.09
CA LEU A 946 26.72 -12.38 -31.10
C LEU A 946 25.98 -12.15 -32.44
N ASP A 947 24.68 -12.42 -32.45
CA ASP A 947 23.81 -12.31 -33.62
C ASP A 947 22.34 -12.15 -33.19
N ASP A 948 21.45 -11.87 -34.14
CA ASP A 948 20.04 -11.60 -33.87
C ASP A 948 19.31 -12.80 -33.24
N ASP A 949 19.70 -14.02 -33.59
CA ASP A 949 19.10 -15.24 -33.06
C ASP A 949 19.48 -15.47 -31.58
N ALA A 950 20.74 -15.22 -31.22
CA ALA A 950 21.24 -15.27 -29.85
C ALA A 950 20.68 -14.11 -29.00
N ARG A 951 20.52 -12.93 -29.61
CA ARG A 951 19.95 -11.74 -28.98
C ARG A 951 18.52 -11.94 -28.51
N GLY A 952 17.70 -12.65 -29.29
CA GLY A 952 16.32 -12.95 -28.92
C GLY A 952 16.14 -14.28 -28.17
N PHE A 953 17.20 -14.88 -27.64
CA PHE A 953 17.10 -16.07 -26.80
C PHE A 953 16.79 -15.71 -25.34
N SER A 954 15.87 -16.45 -24.73
CA SER A 954 15.62 -16.51 -23.29
C SER A 954 15.53 -17.98 -22.88
N GLY A 955 16.13 -18.32 -21.75
CA GLY A 955 16.26 -19.70 -21.29
C GLY A 955 17.62 -19.91 -20.63
N VAL A 956 18.08 -21.16 -20.62
CA VAL A 956 19.37 -21.55 -20.06
C VAL A 956 20.36 -21.85 -21.18
N ALA A 957 21.53 -21.21 -21.17
CA ALA A 957 22.64 -21.55 -22.07
C ALA A 957 23.92 -21.81 -21.27
N ALA A 958 24.74 -22.74 -21.74
CA ALA A 958 25.94 -23.18 -21.02
C ALA A 958 27.22 -22.63 -21.65
N TYR A 959 28.11 -22.07 -20.83
CA TYR A 959 29.50 -21.82 -21.18
C TYR A 959 30.36 -22.95 -20.66
N ARG A 960 31.14 -23.58 -21.54
CA ARG A 960 32.04 -24.69 -21.18
C ARG A 960 33.48 -24.32 -21.47
N GLY A 961 34.37 -24.54 -20.51
CA GLY A 961 35.80 -24.30 -20.65
C GLY A 961 36.62 -25.34 -19.88
N GLU A 962 37.85 -25.56 -20.32
CA GLU A 962 38.82 -26.40 -19.62
C GLU A 962 40.01 -25.57 -19.17
N PHE A 963 40.46 -25.74 -17.92
CA PHE A 963 41.60 -25.02 -17.37
C PHE A 963 42.38 -25.85 -16.34
N ASP A 964 43.64 -25.50 -16.16
CA ASP A 964 44.50 -26.07 -15.12
C ASP A 964 44.65 -25.06 -13.97
N LEU A 965 44.73 -25.57 -12.74
CA LEU A 965 44.95 -24.75 -11.55
C LEU A 965 45.99 -25.42 -10.68
N ALA A 966 47.17 -24.80 -10.56
CA ALA A 966 48.21 -25.28 -9.66
C ALA A 966 47.63 -25.58 -8.26
N LYS A 967 47.99 -26.73 -7.70
CA LYS A 967 47.44 -27.24 -6.43
C LYS A 967 47.43 -26.12 -5.36
N PRO A 968 46.25 -25.72 -4.85
CA PRO A 968 46.15 -24.75 -3.77
C PRO A 968 46.90 -25.22 -2.52
N GLU A 969 47.40 -24.29 -1.72
CA GLU A 969 47.99 -24.63 -0.42
C GLU A 969 46.93 -25.26 0.50
N ALA A 970 47.39 -26.08 1.44
CA ALA A 970 46.47 -26.71 2.39
C ALA A 970 45.81 -25.62 3.25
N GLY A 971 44.46 -25.60 3.26
CA GLY A 971 43.70 -24.56 3.95
C GLY A 971 43.30 -23.36 3.08
N THR A 972 43.65 -23.32 1.80
CA THR A 972 43.17 -22.28 0.87
C THR A 972 41.79 -22.63 0.32
N ALA A 973 40.81 -21.75 0.51
CA ALA A 973 39.53 -21.78 -0.19
C ALA A 973 39.72 -21.31 -1.63
N VAL A 974 39.01 -21.94 -2.56
CA VAL A 974 39.03 -21.64 -3.99
C VAL A 974 37.64 -21.21 -4.40
N TRP A 975 37.49 -19.93 -4.74
CA TRP A 975 36.25 -19.38 -5.26
C TRP A 975 36.35 -19.19 -6.76
N LEU A 976 35.24 -19.39 -7.46
CA LEU A 976 35.09 -18.95 -8.84
C LEU A 976 34.31 -17.64 -8.85
N ASP A 977 34.93 -16.58 -9.36
CA ASP A 977 34.30 -15.28 -9.62
C ASP A 977 33.93 -15.21 -11.10
N LEU A 978 32.64 -15.07 -11.39
CA LEU A 978 32.11 -15.07 -12.75
C LEU A 978 32.18 -13.68 -13.42
N GLY A 979 32.51 -12.62 -12.69
CA GLY A 979 32.44 -11.25 -13.22
C GLY A 979 30.99 -10.83 -13.49
N ASP A 980 30.73 -10.25 -14.67
CA ASP A 980 29.36 -9.81 -15.03
C ASP A 980 28.53 -10.95 -15.63
N VAL A 981 27.48 -11.33 -14.90
CA VAL A 981 26.47 -12.32 -15.27
C VAL A 981 25.15 -11.59 -15.57
N ARG A 982 24.49 -11.97 -16.65
CA ARG A 982 23.18 -11.48 -17.08
C ARG A 982 22.26 -12.70 -17.26
N ASP A 983 21.54 -13.19 -16.24
CA ASP A 983 21.36 -12.58 -14.91
C ASP A 983 21.62 -13.51 -13.71
N ILE A 984 21.57 -14.82 -13.89
CA ILE A 984 21.82 -15.81 -12.84
C ILE A 984 22.57 -17.00 -13.44
N ALA A 985 23.50 -17.59 -12.68
CA ALA A 985 24.37 -18.66 -13.18
C ALA A 985 24.51 -19.82 -12.20
N ARG A 986 24.28 -21.05 -12.67
CA ARG A 986 24.67 -22.28 -11.96
C ARG A 986 26.06 -22.72 -12.43
N VAL A 987 26.91 -23.09 -11.49
CA VAL A 987 28.29 -23.50 -11.77
C VAL A 987 28.46 -24.99 -11.50
N ARG A 988 28.98 -25.71 -12.48
CA ARG A 988 29.41 -27.11 -12.35
C ARG A 988 30.90 -27.20 -12.66
N LEU A 989 31.68 -27.76 -11.73
CA LEU A 989 33.10 -28.01 -11.92
C LEU A 989 33.36 -29.51 -11.80
N ASN A 990 33.91 -30.13 -12.84
CA ASN A 990 34.20 -31.57 -12.86
C ASN A 990 32.97 -32.44 -12.54
N ASP A 991 31.82 -32.09 -13.11
CA ASP A 991 30.49 -32.69 -12.88
C ASP A 991 29.93 -32.54 -11.45
N VAL A 992 30.56 -31.71 -10.60
CA VAL A 992 30.06 -31.36 -9.27
C VAL A 992 29.31 -30.02 -9.35
N ASP A 993 28.06 -29.98 -8.87
CA ASP A 993 27.30 -28.73 -8.69
C ASP A 993 27.90 -27.92 -7.54
N CYS A 994 28.41 -26.74 -7.86
CA CYS A 994 29.03 -25.81 -6.92
C CYS A 994 28.07 -24.70 -6.46
N GLY A 995 26.81 -24.75 -6.90
CA GLY A 995 25.77 -23.79 -6.52
C GLY A 995 25.48 -22.74 -7.59
N VAL A 996 24.71 -21.72 -7.18
CA VAL A 996 24.17 -20.69 -8.07
C VAL A 996 24.60 -19.30 -7.60
N ALA A 997 25.22 -18.54 -8.49
CA ALA A 997 25.50 -17.13 -8.33
C ALA A 997 24.37 -16.29 -8.95
N TRP A 998 23.66 -15.52 -8.11
CA TRP A 998 22.45 -14.78 -8.51
C TRP A 998 22.54 -13.27 -8.26
N THR A 999 23.60 -12.80 -7.59
CA THR A 999 23.85 -11.39 -7.32
C THR A 999 25.35 -11.14 -7.19
N ALA A 1000 25.74 -9.86 -7.16
CA ALA A 1000 27.13 -9.45 -6.99
C ALA A 1000 27.61 -9.63 -5.52
N PRO A 1001 28.87 -10.05 -5.31
CA PRO A 1001 29.78 -10.59 -6.32
C PRO A 1001 29.31 -11.97 -6.77
N PHE A 1002 29.36 -12.25 -8.08
CA PHE A 1002 28.90 -13.53 -8.63
C PHE A 1002 29.90 -14.65 -8.37
N ARG A 1003 29.93 -15.12 -7.12
CA ARG A 1003 30.92 -16.07 -6.60
C ARG A 1003 30.28 -17.37 -6.11
N VAL A 1004 31.00 -18.46 -6.30
CA VAL A 1004 30.68 -19.78 -5.74
C VAL A 1004 31.95 -20.46 -5.20
N ASP A 1005 31.82 -21.22 -4.10
CA ASP A 1005 32.93 -22.00 -3.55
C ASP A 1005 33.10 -23.27 -4.39
N VAL A 1006 34.28 -23.44 -5.00
CA VAL A 1006 34.65 -24.60 -5.82
C VAL A 1006 35.75 -25.45 -5.18
N SER A 1007 36.10 -25.19 -3.91
CA SER A 1007 37.21 -25.83 -3.19
C SER A 1007 37.14 -27.35 -3.21
N SER A 1008 35.92 -27.91 -3.11
CA SER A 1008 35.68 -29.35 -3.06
C SER A 1008 35.71 -30.03 -4.44
N ALA A 1009 35.61 -29.26 -5.52
CA ALA A 1009 35.46 -29.78 -6.88
C ALA A 1009 36.74 -29.61 -7.72
N VAL A 1010 37.61 -28.67 -7.37
CA VAL A 1010 38.79 -28.32 -8.16
C VAL A 1010 39.88 -29.39 -8.11
N ARG A 1011 40.56 -29.59 -9.25
CA ARG A 1011 41.66 -30.53 -9.47
C ARG A 1011 42.91 -29.76 -9.93
N PRO A 1012 44.13 -30.32 -9.81
CA PRO A 1012 45.34 -29.65 -10.28
C PRO A 1012 45.36 -29.40 -11.79
N GLU A 1013 44.86 -30.35 -12.57
CA GLU A 1013 44.85 -30.31 -14.04
C GLU A 1013 43.52 -30.87 -14.57
N GLY A 1014 43.14 -30.47 -15.79
CA GLY A 1014 41.99 -30.98 -16.51
C GLY A 1014 40.65 -30.61 -15.87
N ASN A 1015 40.53 -29.41 -15.30
CA ASN A 1015 39.24 -28.98 -14.77
C ASN A 1015 38.28 -28.64 -15.89
N VAL A 1016 37.10 -29.27 -15.89
CA VAL A 1016 36.00 -28.95 -16.80
C VAL A 1016 35.03 -28.05 -16.07
N LEU A 1017 34.94 -26.80 -16.49
CA LEU A 1017 34.00 -25.80 -15.97
C LEU A 1017 32.81 -25.66 -16.92
N GLU A 1018 31.61 -25.78 -16.36
CA GLU A 1018 30.35 -25.50 -17.05
C GLU A 1018 29.57 -24.45 -16.24
N VAL A 1019 29.16 -23.37 -16.91
CA VAL A 1019 28.41 -22.26 -16.31
C VAL A 1019 27.10 -22.12 -17.08
N ASP A 1020 26.01 -22.57 -16.47
CA ASP A 1020 24.65 -22.44 -17.01
C ASP A 1020 24.10 -21.07 -16.63
N VAL A 1021 23.94 -20.18 -17.60
CA VAL A 1021 23.34 -18.86 -17.37
C VAL A 1021 21.88 -18.87 -17.78
N ALA A 1022 20.99 -18.36 -16.93
CA ALA A 1022 19.57 -18.19 -17.22
C ALA A 1022 19.17 -16.70 -17.30
N THR A 1023 18.21 -16.39 -18.16
CA THR A 1023 17.68 -15.02 -18.35
C THR A 1023 16.17 -14.98 -18.44
N PRO A 1024 15.52 -13.91 -17.93
CA PRO A 1024 14.08 -13.75 -18.00
C PRO A 1024 13.51 -13.89 -19.43
N TRP A 1025 12.24 -14.26 -19.52
CA TRP A 1025 11.54 -14.52 -20.79
C TRP A 1025 11.49 -13.35 -21.79
N ARG A 1026 11.72 -12.11 -21.34
CA ARG A 1026 11.55 -10.89 -22.14
C ARG A 1026 12.16 -10.93 -23.53
N ASN A 1027 13.41 -11.37 -23.71
CA ASN A 1027 14.07 -11.34 -25.02
C ASN A 1027 13.38 -12.25 -26.03
N ARG A 1028 13.00 -13.46 -25.61
CA ARG A 1028 12.23 -14.39 -26.45
C ARG A 1028 10.84 -13.85 -26.74
N LEU A 1029 10.16 -13.26 -25.76
CA LEU A 1029 8.82 -12.67 -25.97
C LEU A 1029 8.85 -11.52 -26.98
N ILE A 1030 9.87 -10.67 -26.95
CA ILE A 1030 10.07 -9.59 -27.95
C ILE A 1030 10.31 -10.19 -29.35
N ARG A 1031 11.18 -11.21 -29.46
CA ARG A 1031 11.44 -11.88 -30.75
C ARG A 1031 10.17 -12.51 -31.32
N GLU A 1032 9.40 -13.20 -30.48
CA GLU A 1032 8.15 -13.83 -30.90
C GLU A 1032 7.03 -12.81 -31.20
N ALA A 1033 7.08 -11.60 -30.63
CA ALA A 1033 6.19 -10.51 -31.06
C ALA A 1033 6.43 -10.10 -32.52
N ALA A 1034 7.66 -10.25 -33.03
CA ALA A 1034 8.02 -9.96 -34.41
C ALA A 1034 7.70 -11.14 -35.37
N ALA A 1035 7.95 -12.38 -34.94
CA ALA A 1035 7.75 -13.58 -35.74
C ALA A 1035 7.24 -14.75 -34.87
N PRO A 1036 5.92 -14.86 -34.63
CA PRO A 1036 5.36 -15.90 -33.78
C PRO A 1036 5.63 -17.31 -34.33
N TRP A 1037 6.13 -18.21 -33.49
CA TRP A 1037 6.35 -19.63 -33.85
C TRP A 1037 5.23 -20.56 -33.36
N GLY A 1038 4.43 -20.10 -32.38
CA GLY A 1038 3.30 -20.85 -31.82
C GLY A 1038 3.65 -21.68 -30.58
N ASP A 1039 4.92 -21.72 -30.18
CA ASP A 1039 5.42 -22.52 -29.05
C ASP A 1039 5.32 -21.80 -27.69
N VAL A 1040 4.91 -20.52 -27.69
CA VAL A 1040 4.74 -19.69 -26.50
C VAL A 1040 3.28 -19.34 -26.30
N PHE A 1041 2.88 -19.19 -25.04
CA PHE A 1041 1.54 -18.71 -24.71
C PHE A 1041 1.30 -17.29 -25.25
N ALA A 1042 0.51 -17.22 -26.33
CA ALA A 1042 0.37 -16.03 -27.17
C ALA A 1042 -0.01 -14.71 -26.45
N PRO A 1043 -0.81 -14.70 -25.36
CA PRO A 1043 -1.09 -13.45 -24.64
C PRO A 1043 0.18 -12.72 -24.14
N MET A 1044 1.24 -13.47 -23.82
CA MET A 1044 2.48 -12.90 -23.26
C MET A 1044 3.38 -12.25 -24.31
N THR A 1045 3.22 -12.56 -25.60
CA THR A 1045 3.98 -11.90 -26.66
C THR A 1045 3.37 -10.56 -27.08
N ARG A 1046 2.07 -10.37 -26.80
CA ARG A 1046 1.31 -9.18 -27.22
C ARG A 1046 1.62 -7.93 -26.41
N VAL A 1047 2.34 -8.06 -25.29
CA VAL A 1047 2.73 -6.94 -24.42
C VAL A 1047 4.00 -6.21 -24.89
N PHE A 1048 4.60 -6.64 -26.00
CA PHE A 1048 5.80 -6.01 -26.56
C PHE A 1048 5.58 -5.51 -27.98
N GLU A 1049 6.17 -4.35 -28.28
CA GLU A 1049 6.47 -3.94 -29.64
C GLU A 1049 7.60 -4.81 -30.21
N PRO A 1050 7.57 -5.19 -31.50
CA PRO A 1050 8.69 -5.87 -32.17
C PRO A 1050 10.02 -5.09 -32.10
N THR A 1051 9.97 -3.78 -31.85
CA THR A 1051 11.13 -2.89 -31.75
C THR A 1051 11.60 -2.66 -30.32
N ALA A 1052 10.99 -3.31 -29.32
CA ALA A 1052 11.42 -3.21 -27.94
C ALA A 1052 12.89 -3.64 -27.79
N ALA A 1053 13.66 -2.90 -26.99
CA ALA A 1053 15.08 -3.22 -26.79
C ALA A 1053 15.21 -4.49 -25.92
N PRO A 1054 16.00 -5.50 -26.28
CA PRO A 1054 16.23 -6.68 -25.44
C PRO A 1054 17.05 -6.34 -24.18
N LEU A 1055 16.95 -7.18 -23.15
CA LEU A 1055 17.85 -7.16 -21.99
C LEU A 1055 19.21 -7.75 -22.39
N PRO A 1056 20.33 -7.26 -21.84
CA PRO A 1056 21.61 -7.97 -21.98
C PRO A 1056 21.49 -9.38 -21.41
N ALA A 1057 22.14 -10.37 -22.03
CA ALA A 1057 21.97 -11.78 -21.69
C ALA A 1057 23.27 -12.57 -21.84
N GLY A 1058 23.58 -13.45 -20.89
CA GLY A 1058 24.76 -14.33 -20.91
C GLY A 1058 25.84 -13.97 -19.89
N LEU A 1059 27.06 -14.44 -20.13
CA LEU A 1059 28.24 -14.24 -19.28
C LEU A 1059 29.24 -13.36 -20.01
N ALA A 1060 29.58 -12.20 -19.44
CA ALA A 1060 30.61 -11.31 -19.99
C ALA A 1060 31.98 -11.48 -19.31
N GLY A 1061 32.02 -12.02 -18.08
CA GLY A 1061 33.27 -12.17 -17.34
C GLY A 1061 33.82 -10.83 -16.81
N PRO A 1062 35.14 -10.74 -16.56
CA PRO A 1062 36.11 -11.83 -16.68
C PRO A 1062 35.85 -12.93 -15.64
N VAL A 1063 36.03 -14.18 -16.03
CA VAL A 1063 35.95 -15.33 -15.11
C VAL A 1063 37.32 -15.57 -14.48
N ALA A 1064 37.38 -15.64 -13.16
CA ALA A 1064 38.61 -15.78 -12.41
C ALA A 1064 38.48 -16.75 -11.23
N VAL A 1065 39.58 -17.39 -10.87
CA VAL A 1065 39.74 -18.13 -9.62
C VAL A 1065 40.30 -17.19 -8.56
N LEU A 1066 39.67 -17.14 -7.38
CA LEU A 1066 40.17 -16.42 -6.22
C LEU A 1066 40.67 -17.43 -5.19
N LEU A 1067 41.93 -17.31 -4.80
CA LEU A 1067 42.56 -18.13 -3.76
C LEU A 1067 42.56 -17.35 -2.45
N GLU A 1068 41.75 -17.79 -1.48
CA GLU A 1068 41.57 -17.14 -0.19
C GLU A 1068 42.07 -18.06 0.93
N ASN A 1069 43.05 -17.64 1.73
CA ASN A 1069 43.53 -18.47 2.85
C ASN A 1069 42.44 -18.53 3.93
N ARG A 1070 42.00 -19.74 4.31
CA ARG A 1070 41.11 -19.91 5.48
C ARG A 1070 41.94 -19.61 6.71
N ALA A 1071 41.51 -18.61 7.47
CA ALA A 1071 42.06 -18.29 8.79
C ALA A 1071 41.70 -19.37 9.81
#